data_AF-A0A538T848-F1
#
_entry.id   AF-A0A538T848-F1
#
_cell.length_a   1.000
_cell.length_b   1.000
_cell.length_c   1.000
_cell.angle_alpha   90.00
_cell.angle_beta   90.00
_cell.angle_gamma   90.00
#
_symmetry.space_group_name_H-M   'P 1'
#
loop_
_entity.id
_entity.type
_entity.pdbx_description
1 polymer ?
#
loop_
_entity_poly.entity_id
_entity_poly.type
_entity_poly.pdbx_seq_one_letter_code
_entity_poly.pdbx_strand_id
1 'polypeptide(L)'
;MPTQLREVAVKRSDSGLPARGMQRSARFGRLALLCAAVAATVLATATPREARAAAISPRVVAAARGTSQEPLLSQHAERYQMSRAWGVDRVYPQFALNLAKYPREGVAHRNILVVLCDFDADPFGPAVHHGAKSTPGYYNRLFFSDDPNDGIISLREYYRINSHGRLIVSGRVTSDWLTMPHSYAYYVNGTSGLDFSAYPRSGQRLAEDAMSAAYSSFGQNLSFFDNDGPDGIPSSGDDDGYVDAVIVIHPGQGAEVAPIAQEDNLLWSHEAGIAVYQTCPPPSSPNCLPGILLGGVRGFLYTMNGEYNYGPGDNANGTYCHEFGHTLGLADLYEFSACGRGVGTGLGVYSLMALGNYLPLNPATAQGTRPGNLDPWSRQFLGFEQPTVIAQSGSYRLPPLSRGGGVLKLWKDGQPGTEYFLVENRIHEGSDEFLPGEGLLIYHVDDTLIDNCLDCDNVSCSDPPGPHYRVAVVQADGLKELESSSPLDFGDSNDFFPGSLSVRSWTQSTTPSTRDYSNADTGIRMTNIAGASPDNADTASFDLSVSLSPYLLVSGLTVRDGGSGNGNGILDGGETDSLLVTLHNAGTGSAALTLTLSTLDGSITMIDGGSSAPATASGGTVATATPFVFSVAPSTPVPHAVDFTLGWNDGVSSGTETFTLTVGMGTGLLADFESGIGSWSSGPVAPTAIDEWHLSATRAHGGVTSMKAGSSLDPSGGGTNDAKTYADLEDAALVSPMFYLPPGSQLAFYSWIDAETNGGTIAWDGGRVEISSRGGPWEPIPVDGGYGHQIAFDSGASLRGADVFSGSPQSWRRVVADLSAYAGPVQVRFRFSSNEQNQPFLFSTGALARYYEGWYVDDVSVGPRVDGGPARSVLSLRGGPNPFRASHGFTSAISFRFSAPDGLPHPGLTPQIKVFDLSGRLVRTLDSAPDGLVPGEFRATWNARTDQGELASSGIYFAKVDVLGQTQSFRVVLLR
;
A
#
# COMPACT_ATOMS: atom_id res chain seq x y z
N MET A 1 2.69 71.84 -8.61
CA MET A 1 2.22 70.92 -7.55
C MET A 1 1.31 69.88 -8.19
N PRO A 2 1.92 68.91 -8.89
CA PRO A 2 1.72 67.49 -8.55
C PRO A 2 3.05 66.72 -8.72
N THR A 3 3.00 65.47 -9.21
CA THR A 3 4.10 64.55 -9.62
C THR A 3 4.98 63.97 -8.48
N GLN A 4 5.18 62.65 -8.36
CA GLN A 4 5.72 61.59 -9.25
C GLN A 4 7.27 61.56 -9.38
N LEU A 5 7.78 60.32 -9.28
CA LEU A 5 9.00 59.75 -9.89
C LEU A 5 10.42 60.09 -9.36
N ARG A 6 11.14 58.98 -9.10
CA ARG A 6 12.52 58.61 -9.51
C ARG A 6 13.78 59.10 -8.76
N GLU A 7 14.62 58.09 -8.52
CA GLU A 7 16.08 58.03 -8.70
C GLU A 7 17.01 58.98 -7.91
N VAL A 8 18.12 58.43 -7.38
CA VAL A 8 19.47 58.59 -7.99
C VAL A 8 20.50 57.70 -7.29
N ALA A 9 21.53 57.31 -8.04
CA ALA A 9 22.54 56.32 -7.69
C ALA A 9 23.68 56.79 -6.76
N VAL A 10 24.35 55.80 -6.17
CA VAL A 10 25.80 55.65 -5.89
C VAL A 10 26.68 56.92 -5.93
N LYS A 11 27.45 57.14 -4.85
CA LYS A 11 28.70 57.92 -4.88
C LYS A 11 29.84 57.26 -4.12
N ARG A 12 30.99 57.12 -4.78
CA ARG A 12 32.32 56.85 -4.19
C ARG A 12 33.02 58.15 -3.80
N SER A 13 33.86 58.09 -2.77
CA SER A 13 35.17 58.77 -2.66
C SER A 13 35.82 58.32 -1.33
N ASP A 14 36.84 57.47 -1.34
CA ASP A 14 38.27 57.80 -1.48
C ASP A 14 38.87 58.63 -0.33
N SER A 15 39.77 58.01 0.46
CA SER A 15 41.18 58.42 0.67
C SER A 15 41.76 57.90 2.01
N GLY A 16 43.03 57.47 2.03
CA GLY A 16 43.76 57.22 3.30
C GLY A 16 44.69 56.00 3.39
N LEU A 17 45.77 55.95 2.60
CA LEU A 17 47.00 55.17 2.91
C LEU A 17 48.09 56.15 3.39
N PRO A 18 49.00 55.78 4.33
CA PRO A 18 50.22 54.98 4.03
C PRO A 18 50.57 53.91 5.11
N ALA A 19 51.00 52.68 4.81
CA ALA A 19 52.20 52.19 4.11
C ALA A 19 53.48 52.02 4.98
N ARG A 20 53.94 50.76 5.13
CA ARG A 20 55.33 50.24 5.29
C ARG A 20 55.25 48.70 5.52
N GLY A 21 55.66 47.85 4.56
CA GLY A 21 56.98 47.16 4.53
C GLY A 21 56.87 45.75 5.16
N MET A 22 57.50 44.65 4.69
CA MET A 22 58.62 44.46 3.77
C MET A 22 58.75 42.97 3.33
N GLN A 23 59.09 42.69 2.05
CA GLN A 23 59.80 41.50 1.46
C GLN A 23 59.45 40.04 1.92
N ARG A 24 58.93 39.15 1.04
CA ARG A 24 59.55 38.31 -0.04
C ARG A 24 60.22 36.98 0.38
N SER A 25 59.57 35.83 0.10
CA SER A 25 60.09 34.56 -0.49
C SER A 25 59.14 33.38 -0.22
N ALA A 26 59.04 32.25 -0.94
CA ALA A 26 59.21 31.85 -2.35
C ALA A 26 59.02 30.31 -2.47
N ARG A 27 57.94 29.87 -3.16
CA ARG A 27 57.74 28.58 -3.89
C ARG A 27 57.61 27.21 -3.18
N PHE A 28 56.81 26.38 -3.87
CA PHE A 28 56.55 24.91 -3.76
C PHE A 28 55.72 24.45 -2.54
N GLY A 29 54.74 23.53 -2.67
CA GLY A 29 54.24 22.79 -3.85
C GLY A 29 52.77 22.33 -3.69
N ARG A 30 52.19 21.72 -4.74
CA ARG A 30 50.78 21.26 -4.77
C ARG A 30 50.54 20.04 -3.88
N LEU A 31 49.39 19.97 -3.18
CA LEU A 31 48.43 18.85 -3.27
C LEU A 31 47.10 19.13 -2.52
N ALA A 32 46.01 18.56 -3.07
CA ALA A 32 44.78 18.07 -2.44
C ALA A 32 43.82 18.96 -1.58
N LEU A 33 42.62 19.14 -2.16
CA LEU A 33 41.25 18.95 -1.60
C LEU A 33 40.72 19.70 -0.34
N LEU A 34 39.64 20.44 -0.61
CA LEU A 34 38.30 20.46 0.02
C LEU A 34 38.08 20.86 1.51
N CYS A 35 36.85 21.36 1.75
CA CYS A 35 36.14 21.51 3.02
C CYS A 35 36.60 22.63 4.00
N ALA A 36 36.29 23.89 3.65
CA ALA A 36 36.12 25.00 4.62
C ALA A 36 35.32 26.18 4.03
N ALA A 37 34.03 25.99 3.69
CA ALA A 37 33.21 27.06 3.09
C ALA A 37 31.69 27.02 3.38
N VAL A 38 31.25 26.40 4.49
CA VAL A 38 29.88 26.55 5.02
C VAL A 38 29.94 26.56 6.55
N ALA A 39 30.14 27.73 7.16
CA ALA A 39 30.17 27.90 8.63
C ALA A 39 29.88 29.35 9.09
N ALA A 40 29.22 30.16 8.25
CA ALA A 40 29.05 31.60 8.50
C ALA A 40 27.75 32.18 7.89
N THR A 41 26.62 31.51 8.10
CA THR A 41 25.29 32.06 7.82
C THR A 41 24.27 31.49 8.81
N VAL A 42 23.30 32.33 9.20
CA VAL A 42 22.19 32.03 10.13
C VAL A 42 22.59 31.81 11.61
N LEU A 43 23.15 32.86 12.21
CA LEU A 43 22.81 33.23 13.59
C LEU A 43 21.86 34.44 13.54
N ALA A 44 20.71 34.23 12.89
CA ALA A 44 19.58 35.15 13.00
C ALA A 44 18.88 34.85 14.34
N THR A 45 18.71 35.86 15.17
CA THR A 45 17.94 35.75 16.42
C THR A 45 16.50 35.36 16.07
N ALA A 46 16.12 34.12 16.37
CA ALA A 46 14.75 33.66 16.17
C ALA A 46 13.81 34.46 17.10
N THR A 47 13.11 35.44 16.53
CA THR A 47 11.90 35.98 17.15
C THR A 47 10.88 34.84 17.26
N PRO A 48 10.19 34.67 18.41
CA PRO A 48 9.33 33.52 18.63
C PRO A 48 8.14 33.54 17.67
N ARG A 49 8.17 32.67 16.66
CA ARG A 49 7.00 32.38 15.81
C ARG A 49 6.29 31.14 16.35
N GLU A 50 5.38 31.43 17.27
CA GLU A 50 3.99 30.94 17.32
C GLU A 50 3.69 29.66 16.48
N ALA A 51 3.54 28.51 17.16
CA ALA A 51 3.36 27.12 16.66
C ALA A 51 2.28 26.37 17.48
N ARG A 52 1.62 25.29 16.99
CA ARG A 52 0.19 25.05 17.31
C ARG A 52 -0.43 23.60 17.18
N ALA A 53 -1.57 23.29 17.89
CA ALA A 53 -2.20 21.98 18.34
C ALA A 53 -3.59 21.36 17.89
N ALA A 54 -3.90 20.06 18.17
CA ALA A 54 -4.97 19.02 17.80
C ALA A 54 -6.53 19.26 17.69
N ALA A 55 -7.24 18.71 16.66
CA ALA A 55 -8.61 19.12 16.18
C ALA A 55 -9.88 18.30 16.61
N ILE A 56 -11.10 18.85 16.36
CA ILE A 56 -12.45 18.42 16.83
C ILE A 56 -13.04 17.13 16.22
N SER A 57 -13.84 16.41 17.02
CA SER A 57 -14.68 15.25 16.68
C SER A 57 -15.78 15.46 15.61
N PRO A 58 -15.76 14.66 14.52
CA PRO A 58 -16.82 14.66 13.50
C PRO A 58 -18.23 14.27 13.96
N ARG A 59 -18.42 13.69 15.16
CA ARG A 59 -19.77 13.29 15.64
C ARG A 59 -20.62 14.48 16.07
N VAL A 60 -19.96 15.54 16.55
CA VAL A 60 -20.58 16.81 16.89
C VAL A 60 -20.92 17.59 15.62
N VAL A 61 -20.04 17.53 14.61
CA VAL A 61 -20.24 18.11 13.26
C VAL A 61 -21.39 17.41 12.51
N ALA A 62 -21.44 16.08 12.53
CA ALA A 62 -22.48 15.29 11.86
C ALA A 62 -23.89 15.55 12.43
N ALA A 63 -24.02 15.87 13.72
CA ALA A 63 -25.28 16.27 14.34
C ALA A 63 -25.75 17.68 13.93
N ALA A 64 -24.86 18.51 13.36
CA ALA A 64 -25.12 19.90 13.00
C ALA A 64 -25.36 20.14 11.48
N ARG A 65 -25.09 19.16 10.59
CA ARG A 65 -25.29 19.29 9.13
C ARG A 65 -26.75 19.70 8.82
N GLY A 66 -26.91 20.88 8.19
CA GLY A 66 -28.23 21.45 7.84
C GLY A 66 -28.94 22.22 8.96
N THR A 67 -28.25 22.56 10.05
CA THR A 67 -28.81 23.32 11.19
C THR A 67 -28.16 24.70 11.32
N SER A 68 -28.75 25.58 12.16
CA SER A 68 -28.21 26.92 12.44
C SER A 68 -26.92 26.94 13.29
N GLN A 69 -26.24 25.80 13.47
CA GLN A 69 -24.98 25.69 14.24
C GLN A 69 -23.72 25.72 13.36
N GLU A 70 -23.85 25.74 12.03
CA GLU A 70 -22.73 25.92 11.09
C GLU A 70 -21.80 27.11 11.44
N PRO A 71 -22.30 28.30 11.86
CA PRO A 71 -21.42 29.41 12.27
C PRO A 71 -20.66 29.19 13.58
N LEU A 72 -21.06 28.22 14.40
CA LEU A 72 -20.36 27.90 15.66
C LEU A 72 -19.08 27.11 15.38
N LEU A 73 -19.06 26.26 14.36
CA LEU A 73 -17.85 25.55 13.93
C LEU A 73 -16.74 26.55 13.51
N SER A 74 -17.11 27.70 12.94
CA SER A 74 -16.18 28.81 12.66
C SER A 74 -15.63 29.44 13.95
N GLN A 75 -16.47 29.68 14.97
CA GLN A 75 -16.03 30.21 16.27
C GLN A 75 -15.04 29.25 16.97
N HIS A 76 -15.18 27.95 16.75
CA HIS A 76 -14.34 26.93 17.35
C HIS A 76 -12.97 26.92 16.68
N ALA A 77 -12.95 26.95 15.34
CA ALA A 77 -11.73 27.20 14.58
C ALA A 77 -11.03 28.49 15.05
N GLU A 78 -11.73 29.61 15.23
CA GLU A 78 -11.13 30.87 15.72
C GLU A 78 -10.52 30.76 17.13
N ARG A 79 -11.26 30.22 18.13
CA ARG A 79 -10.76 30.07 19.51
C ARG A 79 -9.55 29.15 19.59
N TYR A 80 -9.63 28.07 18.83
CA TYR A 80 -8.55 27.12 18.70
C TYR A 80 -7.37 27.75 17.97
N GLN A 81 -7.57 28.54 16.92
CA GLN A 81 -6.53 29.38 16.33
C GLN A 81 -5.99 30.46 17.28
N MET A 82 -6.58 30.65 18.47
CA MET A 82 -6.00 31.46 19.56
C MET A 82 -5.26 30.64 20.63
N SER A 83 -5.47 29.33 20.77
CA SER A 83 -4.88 28.48 21.83
C SER A 83 -3.43 28.07 21.54
N ARG A 84 -3.26 26.95 20.82
CA ARG A 84 -2.46 26.80 19.60
C ARG A 84 -1.12 27.58 19.79
N ALA A 85 -0.97 28.87 19.45
CA ALA A 85 0.33 29.57 19.58
C ALA A 85 0.78 30.13 20.94
N TRP A 86 -0.05 30.11 21.98
CA TRP A 86 0.43 30.34 23.35
C TRP A 86 1.38 29.23 23.84
N GLY A 87 1.55 28.16 23.06
CA GLY A 87 2.64 27.17 23.18
C GLY A 87 2.23 25.70 22.96
N VAL A 88 1.02 25.47 22.48
CA VAL A 88 0.33 24.17 22.38
C VAL A 88 0.79 23.43 21.10
N ASP A 89 0.98 22.11 21.15
CA ASP A 89 1.58 21.17 20.16
C ASP A 89 2.67 21.79 19.26
N ARG A 90 3.52 22.58 19.89
CA ARG A 90 4.68 23.14 19.22
C ARG A 90 5.70 22.03 19.03
N VAL A 91 6.10 21.76 17.79
CA VAL A 91 7.24 20.84 17.57
C VAL A 91 8.48 21.34 18.33
N TYR A 92 9.03 20.50 19.21
CA TYR A 92 10.27 20.72 19.97
C TYR A 92 11.37 19.75 19.48
N PRO A 93 12.05 20.01 18.35
CA PRO A 93 12.94 19.03 17.72
C PRO A 93 14.08 18.56 18.62
N GLN A 94 14.61 19.45 19.48
CA GLN A 94 15.69 19.12 20.41
C GLN A 94 15.31 18.10 21.51
N PHE A 95 14.01 17.85 21.71
CA PHE A 95 13.48 16.88 22.68
C PHE A 95 12.97 15.64 21.93
N ALA A 96 12.12 15.88 20.92
CA ALA A 96 11.48 14.84 20.12
C ALA A 96 12.45 13.94 19.32
N LEU A 97 13.54 14.50 18.78
CA LEU A 97 14.46 13.73 17.93
C LEU A 97 15.19 12.63 18.70
N ASN A 98 15.34 12.75 20.02
CA ASN A 98 15.94 11.70 20.82
C ASN A 98 15.01 10.49 20.97
N LEU A 99 13.72 10.74 21.15
CA LEU A 99 12.73 9.72 21.52
C LEU A 99 12.52 8.65 20.44
N ALA A 100 12.63 9.00 19.15
CA ALA A 100 12.43 8.07 18.03
C ALA A 100 13.73 7.61 17.31
N LYS A 101 14.83 8.39 17.34
CA LYS A 101 15.95 8.21 16.38
C LYS A 101 17.25 7.63 16.94
N TYR A 102 17.34 7.34 18.24
CA TYR A 102 18.48 6.60 18.82
C TYR A 102 18.07 5.18 19.25
N PRO A 103 17.88 4.26 18.29
CA PRO A 103 17.58 2.87 18.61
C PRO A 103 18.83 2.12 19.09
N ARG A 104 18.70 1.44 20.23
CA ARG A 104 19.65 0.39 20.64
C ARG A 104 19.41 -0.85 19.79
N GLU A 105 20.43 -1.30 19.05
CA GLU A 105 20.36 -2.47 18.15
C GLU A 105 19.23 -2.43 17.09
N GLY A 106 18.62 -1.26 16.85
CA GLY A 106 17.47 -1.09 15.96
C GLY A 106 16.11 -0.85 16.65
N VAL A 107 16.06 -0.82 17.99
CA VAL A 107 14.84 -0.53 18.78
C VAL A 107 15.07 0.57 19.83
N ALA A 108 14.18 1.55 19.89
CA ALA A 108 14.08 2.55 20.96
C ALA A 108 13.06 2.10 22.03
N HIS A 109 13.38 2.31 23.30
CA HIS A 109 12.52 2.01 24.44
C HIS A 109 12.27 3.29 25.23
N ARG A 110 11.00 3.65 25.47
CA ARG A 110 10.62 4.89 26.19
C ARG A 110 9.65 4.58 27.32
N ASN A 111 9.90 5.13 28.51
CA ASN A 111 9.10 4.96 29.72
C ASN A 111 8.26 6.21 29.96
N ILE A 112 6.97 6.13 29.70
CA ILE A 112 6.06 7.27 29.85
C ILE A 112 5.34 7.25 31.21
N LEU A 113 5.07 8.43 31.74
CA LEU A 113 4.30 8.63 32.97
C LEU A 113 2.84 8.93 32.61
N VAL A 114 1.88 8.15 33.11
CA VAL A 114 0.45 8.46 32.99
C VAL A 114 -0.09 8.86 34.36
N VAL A 115 -0.61 10.07 34.48
CA VAL A 115 -1.17 10.67 35.69
C VAL A 115 -2.68 10.75 35.56
N LEU A 116 -3.40 10.14 36.50
CA LEU A 116 -4.86 10.23 36.58
C LEU A 116 -5.25 11.31 37.61
N CYS A 117 -6.02 12.32 37.20
CA CYS A 117 -6.32 13.51 38.01
C CYS A 117 -7.79 13.57 38.43
N ASP A 118 -8.09 13.76 39.72
CA ASP A 118 -9.45 13.97 40.25
C ASP A 118 -9.56 15.39 40.84
N PHE A 119 -10.76 15.95 40.95
CA PHE A 119 -10.93 17.37 41.31
C PHE A 119 -11.97 17.56 42.42
N ASP A 120 -11.55 18.11 43.56
CA ASP A 120 -12.46 18.49 44.64
C ASP A 120 -13.17 19.85 44.34
N ALA A 121 -14.24 20.14 45.08
CA ALA A 121 -14.97 21.40 44.95
C ALA A 121 -14.22 22.56 45.63
N ASP A 122 -14.20 23.71 44.97
CA ASP A 122 -13.62 24.96 45.50
C ASP A 122 -14.49 26.18 45.10
N PRO A 123 -14.11 27.44 45.43
CA PRO A 123 -14.90 28.61 45.05
C PRO A 123 -15.05 28.88 43.55
N PHE A 124 -14.27 28.21 42.69
CA PHE A 124 -14.35 28.34 41.23
C PHE A 124 -15.29 27.31 40.59
N GLY A 125 -15.54 26.17 41.23
CA GLY A 125 -16.39 25.13 40.66
C GLY A 125 -16.67 23.91 41.56
N PRO A 126 -17.65 23.07 41.15
CA PRO A 126 -17.97 21.83 41.84
C PRO A 126 -16.84 20.79 41.70
N ALA A 127 -16.93 19.73 42.50
CA ALA A 127 -16.07 18.57 42.36
C ALA A 127 -16.38 17.82 41.06
N VAL A 128 -15.35 17.27 40.43
CA VAL A 128 -15.43 16.49 39.19
C VAL A 128 -14.54 15.26 39.37
N HIS A 129 -15.14 14.07 39.29
CA HIS A 129 -14.47 12.79 39.54
C HIS A 129 -14.66 11.85 38.35
N HIS A 130 -13.68 10.97 38.17
CA HIS A 130 -13.68 9.90 37.17
C HIS A 130 -14.89 8.96 37.22
N GLY A 131 -15.21 8.36 36.07
CA GLY A 131 -16.19 7.29 35.96
C GLY A 131 -15.70 5.97 36.56
N ALA A 132 -16.60 5.21 37.19
CA ALA A 132 -16.29 3.97 37.92
C ALA A 132 -15.67 2.82 37.09
N LYS A 133 -15.66 2.91 35.75
CA LYS A 133 -14.97 1.96 34.86
C LYS A 133 -13.50 2.31 34.62
N SER A 134 -13.15 3.58 34.77
CA SER A 134 -11.89 4.20 34.37
C SER A 134 -10.83 3.99 35.45
N THR A 135 -10.60 2.73 35.81
CA THR A 135 -9.65 2.35 36.87
C THR A 135 -8.20 2.51 36.41
N PRO A 136 -7.23 2.66 37.34
CA PRO A 136 -5.80 2.59 37.01
C PRO A 136 -5.40 1.34 36.21
N GLY A 137 -6.02 0.19 36.51
CA GLY A 137 -5.82 -1.06 35.75
C GLY A 137 -6.37 -1.01 34.32
N TYR A 138 -7.47 -0.28 34.09
CA TYR A 138 -8.01 -0.03 32.75
C TYR A 138 -7.04 0.82 31.91
N TYR A 139 -6.52 1.94 32.44
CA TYR A 139 -5.52 2.74 31.73
C TYR A 139 -4.20 1.98 31.51
N ASN A 140 -3.75 1.18 32.48
CA ASN A 140 -2.56 0.37 32.28
C ASN A 140 -2.71 -0.62 31.11
N ARG A 141 -3.92 -1.16 30.91
CA ARG A 141 -4.26 -1.98 29.73
C ARG A 141 -4.25 -1.15 28.45
N LEU A 142 -4.91 0.01 28.47
CA LEU A 142 -5.08 0.92 27.34
C LEU A 142 -3.75 1.51 26.81
N PHE A 143 -2.80 1.81 27.70
CA PHE A 143 -1.47 2.28 27.31
C PHE A 143 -0.47 1.15 27.02
N PHE A 144 -0.50 0.05 27.80
CA PHE A 144 0.64 -0.88 27.88
C PHE A 144 0.32 -2.37 27.65
N SER A 145 -0.88 -2.75 27.21
CA SER A 145 -1.14 -4.15 26.83
C SER A 145 -0.47 -4.54 25.51
N ASP A 146 -0.07 -5.81 25.40
CA ASP A 146 0.29 -6.49 24.14
C ASP A 146 -0.54 -7.77 23.95
N ASP A 147 -1.65 -7.94 24.70
CA ASP A 147 -2.51 -9.11 24.57
C ASP A 147 -3.51 -8.91 23.42
N PRO A 148 -3.38 -9.62 22.28
CA PRO A 148 -4.30 -9.44 21.14
C PRO A 148 -5.74 -9.91 21.46
N ASN A 149 -5.95 -10.60 22.58
CA ASN A 149 -7.28 -10.99 23.05
C ASN A 149 -7.98 -9.87 23.84
N ASP A 150 -7.30 -8.75 24.13
CA ASP A 150 -7.89 -7.66 24.92
C ASP A 150 -8.99 -6.89 24.18
N GLY A 151 -9.02 -6.97 22.84
CA GLY A 151 -10.03 -6.30 22.01
C GLY A 151 -9.83 -4.79 21.85
N ILE A 152 -8.69 -4.27 22.29
CA ILE A 152 -8.25 -2.87 22.19
C ILE A 152 -6.95 -2.81 21.38
N ILE A 153 -6.67 -1.68 20.74
CA ILE A 153 -5.32 -1.37 20.23
C ILE A 153 -4.68 -0.44 21.26
N SER A 154 -3.72 -0.95 22.05
CA SER A 154 -3.06 -0.15 23.08
C SER A 154 -2.10 0.88 22.48
N LEU A 155 -1.70 1.91 23.24
CA LEU A 155 -0.73 2.90 22.72
C LEU A 155 0.61 2.24 22.37
N ARG A 156 1.09 1.31 23.22
CA ARG A 156 2.26 0.49 22.90
C ARG A 156 2.06 -0.30 21.61
N GLU A 157 0.94 -1.02 21.47
CA GLU A 157 0.71 -1.87 20.31
C GLU A 157 0.63 -1.04 19.02
N TYR A 158 -0.10 0.08 19.06
CA TYR A 158 -0.21 1.03 17.95
C TYR A 158 1.16 1.50 17.46
N TYR A 159 2.00 1.99 18.36
CA TYR A 159 3.34 2.47 18.01
C TYR A 159 4.32 1.34 17.67
N ARG A 160 4.18 0.15 18.27
CA ARG A 160 4.95 -1.04 17.88
C ARG A 160 4.62 -1.50 16.46
N ILE A 161 3.36 -1.38 16.03
CA ILE A 161 2.93 -1.69 14.66
C ILE A 161 3.46 -0.62 13.68
N ASN A 162 3.15 0.65 13.93
CA ASN A 162 3.51 1.78 13.05
C ASN A 162 5.03 2.02 12.95
N SER A 163 5.81 1.57 13.92
CA SER A 163 7.28 1.62 13.89
C SER A 163 7.95 0.35 13.35
N HIS A 164 7.18 -0.66 12.92
CA HIS A 164 7.67 -2.01 12.60
C HIS A 164 8.55 -2.62 13.71
N GLY A 165 8.21 -2.33 14.97
CA GLY A 165 8.94 -2.77 16.16
C GLY A 165 10.15 -1.91 16.54
N ARG A 166 10.41 -0.80 15.86
CA ARG A 166 11.53 0.12 16.16
C ARG A 166 11.28 1.03 17.38
N LEU A 167 10.03 1.18 17.83
CA LEU A 167 9.66 1.87 19.07
C LEU A 167 8.83 0.94 19.95
N ILE A 168 9.25 0.80 21.21
CA ILE A 168 8.52 0.08 22.26
C ILE A 168 8.23 1.05 23.40
N VAL A 169 6.97 1.44 23.54
CA VAL A 169 6.51 2.30 24.62
C VAL A 169 6.20 1.46 25.87
N SER A 170 6.81 1.80 26.99
CA SER A 170 6.55 1.26 28.32
C SER A 170 6.25 2.42 29.28
N GLY A 171 6.00 2.15 30.55
CA GLY A 171 5.64 3.22 31.47
C GLY A 171 4.91 2.72 32.72
N ARG A 172 4.28 3.66 33.43
CA ARG A 172 3.43 3.39 34.59
C ARG A 172 2.28 4.38 34.64
N VAL A 173 1.12 3.88 35.06
CA VAL A 173 -0.02 4.70 35.51
C VAL A 173 0.11 4.93 37.01
N THR A 174 -0.34 6.07 37.52
CA THR A 174 -0.53 6.28 38.97
C THR A 174 -1.42 5.19 39.57
N SER A 175 -1.13 4.75 40.80
CA SER A 175 -1.88 3.64 41.43
C SER A 175 -3.35 3.96 41.70
N ASP A 176 -3.68 5.25 41.73
CA ASP A 176 -4.95 5.85 42.10
C ASP A 176 -5.17 7.12 41.25
N TRP A 177 -6.40 7.63 41.28
CA TRP A 177 -6.72 8.98 40.82
C TRP A 177 -6.25 9.99 41.88
N LEU A 178 -5.40 10.94 41.48
CA LEU A 178 -4.75 11.89 42.38
C LEU A 178 -5.57 13.19 42.43
N THR A 179 -6.02 13.59 43.61
CA THR A 179 -6.77 14.84 43.79
C THR A 179 -5.90 16.06 43.54
N MET A 180 -6.30 16.92 42.60
CA MET A 180 -5.62 18.16 42.25
C MET A 180 -5.91 19.29 43.28
N PRO A 181 -5.00 20.26 43.47
CA PRO A 181 -5.16 21.31 44.49
C PRO A 181 -6.34 22.29 44.30
N HIS A 182 -6.92 22.35 43.11
CA HIS A 182 -8.02 23.24 42.74
C HIS A 182 -9.13 22.48 41.99
N SER A 183 -10.31 23.08 41.87
CA SER A 183 -11.42 22.47 41.10
C SER A 183 -11.13 22.44 39.60
N TYR A 184 -11.80 21.55 38.88
CA TYR A 184 -11.69 21.42 37.42
C TYR A 184 -11.91 22.77 36.70
N ALA A 185 -12.90 23.55 37.15
CA ALA A 185 -13.24 24.87 36.61
C ALA A 185 -12.14 25.93 36.82
N TYR A 186 -11.26 25.77 37.81
CA TYR A 186 -10.12 26.66 38.01
C TYR A 186 -9.15 26.59 36.81
N TYR A 187 -8.84 25.36 36.36
CA TYR A 187 -7.89 25.09 35.29
C TYR A 187 -8.50 25.34 33.91
N VAL A 188 -9.76 24.95 33.70
CA VAL A 188 -10.53 25.21 32.46
C VAL A 188 -10.66 26.70 32.15
N ASN A 189 -10.96 27.51 33.18
CA ASN A 189 -10.99 28.98 33.10
C ASN A 189 -11.86 29.60 31.98
N GLY A 190 -12.89 28.89 31.49
CA GLY A 190 -13.76 29.39 30.40
C GLY A 190 -13.11 29.37 29.00
N THR A 191 -11.89 28.82 28.89
CA THR A 191 -11.05 28.80 27.68
C THR A 191 -10.49 27.41 27.42
N SER A 192 -11.17 26.38 27.91
CA SER A 192 -10.79 24.97 27.83
C SER A 192 -9.38 24.63 28.36
N GLY A 193 -8.88 25.46 29.27
CA GLY A 193 -7.51 25.39 29.82
C GLY A 193 -6.43 25.92 28.90
N LEU A 194 -6.78 26.44 27.73
CA LEU A 194 -5.83 26.75 26.67
C LEU A 194 -5.21 28.15 26.78
N ASP A 195 -5.82 29.10 27.50
CA ASP A 195 -5.23 30.43 27.73
C ASP A 195 -4.06 30.38 28.74
N PHE A 196 -2.87 30.10 28.24
CA PHE A 196 -1.65 30.09 29.06
C PHE A 196 -1.23 31.50 29.50
N SER A 197 -1.76 32.56 28.89
CA SER A 197 -1.52 33.94 29.37
C SER A 197 -2.26 34.24 30.68
N ALA A 198 -3.34 33.49 30.96
CA ALA A 198 -4.08 33.52 32.23
C ALA A 198 -3.44 32.70 33.37
N TYR A 199 -2.20 32.22 33.21
CA TYR A 199 -1.46 31.50 34.26
C TYR A 199 -1.51 32.23 35.62
N PRO A 200 -1.83 31.53 36.74
CA PRO A 200 -1.92 30.08 36.90
C PRO A 200 -3.25 29.42 36.51
N ARG A 201 -4.25 30.12 35.96
CA ARG A 201 -5.55 29.51 35.60
C ARG A 201 -5.55 28.97 34.17
N SER A 202 -4.86 27.85 33.98
CA SER A 202 -4.62 27.22 32.68
C SER A 202 -4.32 25.71 32.82
N GLY A 203 -4.34 24.99 31.69
CA GLY A 203 -3.94 23.58 31.57
C GLY A 203 -2.46 23.36 31.88
N GLN A 204 -1.57 24.30 31.56
CA GLN A 204 -0.15 24.23 31.93
C GLN A 204 0.03 24.08 33.45
N ARG A 205 -0.78 24.82 34.24
CA ARG A 205 -0.77 24.72 35.70
C ARG A 205 -1.32 23.38 36.20
N LEU A 206 -2.32 22.82 35.52
CA LEU A 206 -2.80 21.47 35.84
C LEU A 206 -1.69 20.44 35.62
N ALA A 207 -0.93 20.54 34.53
CA ALA A 207 0.21 19.65 34.29
C ALA A 207 1.28 19.76 35.40
N GLU A 208 1.60 20.97 35.86
CA GLU A 208 2.52 21.20 36.99
C GLU A 208 2.03 20.54 38.30
N ASP A 209 0.75 20.72 38.64
CA ASP A 209 0.14 20.12 39.83
C ASP A 209 0.04 18.58 39.71
N ALA A 210 -0.31 18.07 38.53
CA ALA A 210 -0.39 16.63 38.22
C ALA A 210 0.98 15.95 38.34
N MET A 211 2.03 16.53 37.74
CA MET A 211 3.41 16.05 37.87
C MET A 211 3.89 16.09 39.33
N SER A 212 3.53 17.12 40.10
CA SER A 212 3.89 17.25 41.52
C SER A 212 3.19 16.20 42.40
N ALA A 213 1.92 15.89 42.10
CA ALA A 213 1.18 14.82 42.74
C ALA A 213 1.76 13.43 42.37
N ALA A 214 2.08 13.20 41.09
CA ALA A 214 2.70 11.98 40.62
C ALA A 214 4.08 11.75 41.25
N TYR A 215 4.93 12.79 41.31
CA TYR A 215 6.22 12.75 42.01
C TYR A 215 6.05 12.31 43.47
N SER A 216 5.03 12.81 44.16
CA SER A 216 4.71 12.40 45.53
C SER A 216 4.22 10.95 45.62
N SER A 217 3.35 10.52 44.70
CA SER A 217 2.82 9.15 44.60
C SER A 217 3.91 8.11 44.32
N PHE A 218 4.86 8.41 43.43
CA PHE A 218 6.01 7.56 43.11
C PHE A 218 7.18 7.66 44.11
N GLY A 219 6.93 8.17 45.32
CA GLY A 219 7.91 8.15 46.41
C GLY A 219 9.04 9.17 46.25
N GLN A 220 8.74 10.33 45.65
CA GLN A 220 9.68 11.43 45.40
C GLN A 220 10.80 11.07 44.42
N ASN A 221 10.51 10.23 43.43
CA ASN A 221 11.41 10.00 42.29
C ASN A 221 10.63 9.71 41.00
N LEU A 222 10.99 10.41 39.91
CA LEU A 222 10.49 10.18 38.55
C LEU A 222 11.60 9.82 37.54
N SER A 223 12.85 9.58 37.99
CA SER A 223 13.99 9.25 37.11
C SER A 223 13.90 7.89 36.39
N PHE A 224 12.80 7.16 36.56
CA PHE A 224 12.46 5.98 35.76
C PHE A 224 11.92 6.34 34.37
N PHE A 225 11.38 7.56 34.23
CA PHE A 225 10.75 8.08 33.03
C PHE A 225 11.66 9.06 32.26
N ASP A 226 12.93 9.13 32.64
CA ASP A 226 14.03 9.88 32.02
C ASP A 226 14.97 8.79 31.48
N ASN A 227 14.74 8.36 30.24
CA ASN A 227 15.41 7.20 29.62
C ASN A 227 15.61 7.36 28.10
N ASP A 228 15.60 8.61 27.62
CA ASP A 228 15.80 8.96 26.21
C ASP A 228 17.24 8.68 25.71
N GLY A 229 18.18 8.53 26.65
CA GLY A 229 19.61 8.31 26.44
C GLY A 229 19.95 7.14 25.50
N PRO A 230 21.12 7.20 24.80
CA PRO A 230 21.55 6.18 23.84
C PRO A 230 21.54 4.71 24.31
N ASP A 231 21.72 4.42 25.60
CA ASP A 231 21.63 3.04 26.12
C ASP A 231 20.21 2.58 26.49
N GLY A 232 19.27 3.54 26.60
CA GLY A 232 17.87 3.38 26.94
C GLY A 232 17.58 3.01 28.41
N ILE A 233 18.57 3.10 29.30
CA ILE A 233 18.51 2.68 30.70
C ILE A 233 18.33 3.92 31.58
N PRO A 234 17.21 4.06 32.33
CA PRO A 234 16.97 5.25 33.10
C PRO A 234 18.06 5.52 34.14
N SER A 235 18.51 6.77 34.23
CA SER A 235 19.58 7.22 35.14
C SER A 235 20.95 6.57 34.87
N SER A 236 21.25 6.25 33.61
CA SER A 236 22.56 5.75 33.14
C SER A 236 23.67 6.82 33.24
N GLY A 237 23.27 8.08 33.10
CA GLY A 237 24.16 9.24 32.93
C GLY A 237 24.39 9.65 31.48
N ASP A 238 23.68 9.06 30.51
CA ASP A 238 23.58 9.56 29.12
C ASP A 238 22.19 10.12 28.75
N ASP A 239 21.23 10.07 29.68
CA ASP A 239 19.90 10.70 29.62
C ASP A 239 19.96 12.25 29.68
N ASP A 240 18.94 12.94 29.17
CA ASP A 240 18.92 14.41 29.07
C ASP A 240 18.49 15.17 30.36
N GLY A 241 17.90 14.46 31.33
CA GLY A 241 17.48 14.97 32.64
C GLY A 241 16.01 15.38 32.73
N TYR A 242 15.18 14.99 31.77
CA TYR A 242 13.75 15.29 31.70
C TYR A 242 12.90 14.02 31.69
N VAL A 243 11.64 14.14 32.06
CA VAL A 243 10.67 13.07 31.87
C VAL A 243 10.29 12.99 30.38
N ASP A 244 10.65 11.90 29.70
CA ASP A 244 10.45 11.59 28.27
C ASP A 244 9.05 11.97 27.77
N ALA A 245 8.01 11.60 28.53
CA ALA A 245 6.63 11.94 28.25
C ALA A 245 5.76 11.86 29.51
N VAL A 246 4.90 12.85 29.71
CA VAL A 246 3.86 12.87 30.75
C VAL A 246 2.48 12.97 30.09
N ILE A 247 1.59 12.04 30.39
CA ILE A 247 0.20 12.03 29.93
C ILE A 247 -0.70 12.31 31.13
N VAL A 248 -1.45 13.41 31.08
CA VAL A 248 -2.36 13.87 32.14
C VAL A 248 -3.80 13.57 31.72
N ILE A 249 -4.44 12.61 32.39
CA ILE A 249 -5.84 12.25 32.15
C ILE A 249 -6.73 12.97 33.16
N HIS A 250 -7.69 13.76 32.66
CA HIS A 250 -8.74 14.38 33.47
C HIS A 250 -10.08 13.65 33.31
N PRO A 251 -11.03 13.75 34.27
CA PRO A 251 -12.34 13.12 34.19
C PRO A 251 -13.19 13.73 33.07
N GLY A 252 -14.16 12.95 32.58
CA GLY A 252 -15.09 13.39 31.54
C GLY A 252 -14.51 13.45 30.13
N GLN A 253 -15.29 13.97 29.19
CA GLN A 253 -14.87 14.16 27.80
C GLN A 253 -13.82 15.26 27.68
N GLY A 254 -12.90 15.11 26.73
CA GLY A 254 -12.15 16.26 26.21
C GLY A 254 -13.08 17.22 25.46
N ALA A 255 -12.77 18.52 25.49
CA ALA A 255 -13.57 19.57 24.86
C ALA A 255 -13.75 19.33 23.36
N GLU A 256 -12.72 18.81 22.69
CA GLU A 256 -12.66 18.47 21.26
C GLU A 256 -13.67 17.39 20.83
N VAL A 257 -14.15 16.55 21.75
CA VAL A 257 -15.15 15.49 21.51
C VAL A 257 -16.51 15.77 22.15
N ALA A 258 -16.63 16.88 22.88
CA ALA A 258 -17.83 17.27 23.60
C ALA A 258 -18.81 18.10 22.75
N PRO A 259 -20.10 18.20 23.13
CA PRO A 259 -21.03 19.10 22.47
C PRO A 259 -20.60 20.56 22.59
N ILE A 260 -20.61 21.29 21.47
CA ILE A 260 -20.22 22.71 21.32
C ILE A 260 -20.56 23.61 22.53
N ALA A 261 -21.81 23.53 23.02
CA ALA A 261 -22.30 24.36 24.12
C ALA A 261 -21.62 24.10 25.49
N GLN A 262 -20.74 23.12 25.59
CA GLN A 262 -20.02 22.71 26.80
C GLN A 262 -18.50 22.93 26.70
N GLU A 263 -17.96 23.19 25.51
CA GLU A 263 -16.53 23.26 25.20
C GLU A 263 -15.75 24.18 26.14
N ASP A 264 -16.20 25.43 26.31
CA ASP A 264 -15.64 26.44 27.23
C ASP A 264 -15.48 25.95 28.69
N ASN A 265 -16.24 24.92 29.08
CA ASN A 265 -16.31 24.39 30.43
C ASN A 265 -15.60 23.02 30.60
N LEU A 266 -14.93 22.54 29.55
CA LEU A 266 -14.17 21.27 29.52
C LEU A 266 -12.72 21.54 29.10
N LEU A 267 -11.77 20.76 29.61
CA LEU A 267 -10.38 20.80 29.15
C LEU A 267 -10.27 20.19 27.76
N TRP A 268 -9.49 20.82 26.89
CA TRP A 268 -9.23 20.34 25.51
C TRP A 268 -7.98 19.44 25.48
N SER A 269 -8.01 18.34 24.71
CA SER A 269 -6.85 17.43 24.56
C SER A 269 -5.71 18.07 23.77
N HIS A 270 -4.51 18.14 24.34
CA HIS A 270 -3.36 18.82 23.72
C HIS A 270 -1.99 18.39 24.28
N GLU A 271 -0.93 18.57 23.51
CA GLU A 271 0.48 18.63 23.94
C GLU A 271 0.88 20.09 24.31
N ALA A 272 1.72 20.28 25.32
CA ALA A 272 2.45 21.55 25.48
C ALA A 272 3.70 21.43 26.37
N GLY A 273 4.63 22.38 26.20
CA GLY A 273 5.77 22.57 27.08
C GLY A 273 5.51 23.57 28.22
N ILE A 274 5.86 23.21 29.47
CA ILE A 274 5.77 24.09 30.65
C ILE A 274 6.77 25.25 30.54
N ALA A 275 6.31 26.44 30.14
CA ALA A 275 7.16 27.57 29.77
C ALA A 275 7.57 28.50 30.94
N VAL A 276 6.92 28.42 32.10
CA VAL A 276 7.11 29.37 33.22
C VAL A 276 8.44 29.22 33.96
N TYR A 277 9.06 28.04 33.93
CA TYR A 277 10.29 27.74 34.66
C TYR A 277 11.54 27.91 33.78
N GLN A 278 11.83 29.15 33.41
CA GLN A 278 12.92 29.50 32.47
C GLN A 278 14.35 29.40 33.05
N THR A 279 14.52 28.90 34.28
CA THR A 279 15.85 28.78 34.90
C THR A 279 16.37 27.34 34.86
N CYS A 280 17.67 27.21 34.61
CA CYS A 280 18.36 25.93 34.39
C CYS A 280 19.41 25.58 35.47
N PRO A 281 19.09 25.61 36.79
CA PRO A 281 19.99 25.02 37.80
C PRO A 281 20.19 23.51 37.53
N PRO A 282 21.33 22.93 37.95
CA PRO A 282 21.63 21.51 37.76
C PRO A 282 20.61 20.57 38.43
N PRO A 283 20.40 19.35 37.90
CA PRO A 283 21.00 18.83 36.67
C PRO A 283 20.42 19.52 35.43
N SER A 284 21.26 19.79 34.44
CA SER A 284 20.87 20.48 33.21
C SER A 284 21.77 20.12 32.04
N SER A 285 21.13 19.71 30.93
CA SER A 285 21.73 19.55 29.60
C SER A 285 22.29 20.90 29.07
N PRO A 286 23.34 20.89 28.21
CA PRO A 286 23.87 22.10 27.58
C PRO A 286 22.83 22.95 26.81
N ASN A 287 21.71 22.34 26.40
CA ASN A 287 20.60 22.98 25.68
C ASN A 287 19.30 23.02 26.51
N CYS A 288 19.40 23.06 27.84
CA CYS A 288 18.29 23.01 28.80
C CYS A 288 17.04 23.83 28.40
N LEU A 289 15.91 23.12 28.34
CA LEU A 289 14.57 23.67 28.13
C LEU A 289 13.92 24.09 29.46
N PRO A 290 12.87 24.95 29.43
CA PRO A 290 12.03 25.21 30.59
C PRO A 290 11.49 23.92 31.23
N GLY A 291 11.05 23.97 32.49
CA GLY A 291 10.37 22.83 33.10
C GLY A 291 10.40 22.82 34.63
N ILE A 292 9.40 22.18 35.24
CA ILE A 292 9.27 22.03 36.70
C ILE A 292 10.30 21.01 37.21
N LEU A 293 11.02 21.34 38.29
CA LEU A 293 12.02 20.44 38.88
C LEU A 293 11.37 19.45 39.85
N LEU A 294 11.47 18.15 39.53
CA LEU A 294 10.84 17.04 40.24
C LEU A 294 11.93 16.12 40.83
N GLY A 295 12.65 16.65 41.81
CA GLY A 295 13.79 15.99 42.42
C GLY A 295 15.01 16.02 41.50
N GLY A 296 15.34 14.87 40.91
CA GLY A 296 16.50 14.70 40.02
C GLY A 296 16.24 14.99 38.54
N VAL A 297 14.98 15.15 38.13
CA VAL A 297 14.56 15.29 36.72
C VAL A 297 13.61 16.47 36.54
N ARG A 298 13.35 16.88 35.30
CA ARG A 298 12.43 17.97 34.94
C ARG A 298 11.18 17.46 34.21
N GLY A 299 10.02 17.98 34.58
CA GLY A 299 8.81 17.88 33.75
C GLY A 299 8.76 19.07 32.78
N PHE A 300 8.74 18.82 31.47
CA PHE A 300 8.62 19.88 30.45
C PHE A 300 7.42 19.65 29.53
N LEU A 301 7.51 18.67 28.62
CA LEU A 301 6.38 18.32 27.75
C LEU A 301 5.34 17.53 28.54
N TYR A 302 4.07 17.78 28.24
CA TYR A 302 2.95 16.99 28.71
C TYR A 302 1.89 16.89 27.62
N THR A 303 1.13 15.80 27.63
CA THR A 303 -0.19 15.75 26.99
C THR A 303 -1.27 15.88 28.05
N MET A 304 -2.35 16.58 27.70
CA MET A 304 -3.59 16.70 28.45
C MET A 304 -4.64 15.94 27.68
N ASN A 305 -5.43 15.08 28.33
CA ASN A 305 -6.45 14.31 27.63
C ASN A 305 -7.68 14.01 28.49
N GLY A 306 -8.83 13.89 27.84
CA GLY A 306 -10.07 13.43 28.48
C GLY A 306 -10.06 11.94 28.86
N GLU A 307 -10.95 11.58 29.79
CA GLU A 307 -11.13 10.24 30.33
C GLU A 307 -11.61 9.23 29.26
N TYR A 308 -12.39 9.72 28.29
CA TYR A 308 -13.08 8.96 27.25
C TYR A 308 -13.59 9.86 26.12
N ASN A 309 -13.93 9.28 24.96
CA ASN A 309 -14.53 10.02 23.84
C ASN A 309 -16.05 10.08 23.92
N TYR A 310 -16.72 9.00 24.36
CA TYR A 310 -18.18 8.91 24.49
C TYR A 310 -18.65 8.58 25.90
N GLY A 311 -17.98 7.66 26.60
CA GLY A 311 -18.33 7.31 27.98
C GLY A 311 -17.26 6.50 28.69
N PRO A 312 -17.25 6.48 30.05
CA PRO A 312 -16.23 5.79 30.82
C PRO A 312 -16.02 4.34 30.36
N GLY A 313 -14.76 3.98 30.10
CA GLY A 313 -14.39 2.63 29.64
C GLY A 313 -14.80 2.28 28.21
N ASP A 314 -14.86 3.24 27.28
CA ASP A 314 -15.13 3.01 25.85
C ASP A 314 -13.93 2.44 25.08
N ASN A 315 -12.73 2.44 25.67
CA ASN A 315 -11.44 2.08 25.05
C ASN A 315 -11.01 3.04 23.92
N ALA A 316 -11.49 4.28 23.91
CA ALA A 316 -10.94 5.31 23.05
C ALA A 316 -9.46 5.56 23.39
N ASN A 317 -8.58 5.41 22.40
CA ASN A 317 -7.13 5.52 22.56
C ASN A 317 -6.48 6.37 21.45
N GLY A 318 -7.20 6.64 20.35
CA GLY A 318 -6.65 7.35 19.20
C GLY A 318 -6.20 8.78 19.51
N THR A 319 -6.95 9.54 20.31
CA THR A 319 -6.50 10.87 20.79
C THR A 319 -5.20 10.76 21.59
N TYR A 320 -5.07 9.75 22.48
CA TYR A 320 -3.83 9.54 23.24
C TYR A 320 -2.65 9.17 22.32
N CYS A 321 -2.89 8.38 21.26
CA CYS A 321 -1.89 8.09 20.24
C CYS A 321 -1.49 9.35 19.44
N HIS A 322 -2.44 10.24 19.14
CA HIS A 322 -2.22 11.51 18.43
C HIS A 322 -1.33 12.46 19.24
N GLU A 323 -1.69 12.77 20.50
CA GLU A 323 -0.87 13.64 21.35
C GLU A 323 0.54 13.08 21.59
N PHE A 324 0.66 11.76 21.76
CA PHE A 324 1.98 11.14 21.86
C PHE A 324 2.79 11.26 20.56
N GLY A 325 2.15 11.43 19.41
CA GLY A 325 2.80 11.77 18.14
C GLY A 325 3.48 13.14 18.18
N HIS A 326 2.86 14.13 18.81
CA HIS A 326 3.48 15.45 19.06
C HIS A 326 4.67 15.36 20.01
N THR A 327 4.59 14.51 21.05
CA THR A 327 5.74 14.21 21.92
C THR A 327 6.92 13.60 21.13
N LEU A 328 6.65 12.79 20.11
CA LEU A 328 7.66 12.28 19.16
C LEU A 328 8.08 13.31 18.09
N GLY A 329 7.50 14.51 18.08
CA GLY A 329 7.84 15.64 17.21
C GLY A 329 7.11 15.68 15.87
N LEU A 330 6.02 14.93 15.72
CA LEU A 330 5.14 15.10 14.56
C LEU A 330 4.35 16.41 14.67
N ALA A 331 4.12 17.04 13.52
CA ALA A 331 3.21 18.17 13.40
C ALA A 331 1.81 17.67 13.00
N ASP A 332 0.80 18.51 13.22
CA ASP A 332 -0.53 18.31 12.66
C ASP A 332 -0.54 18.33 11.14
N LEU A 333 -1.38 17.47 10.55
CA LEU A 333 -1.57 17.32 9.12
C LEU A 333 -3.04 17.49 8.68
N TYR A 334 -3.96 17.88 9.59
CA TYR A 334 -5.16 18.61 9.16
C TYR A 334 -4.81 20.08 8.88
N GLU A 335 -5.65 20.80 8.14
CA GLU A 335 -5.40 22.20 7.81
C GLU A 335 -5.77 23.15 8.96
N PHE A 336 -4.98 24.20 9.16
CA PHE A 336 -5.34 25.32 10.03
C PHE A 336 -4.84 26.67 9.48
N SER A 337 -5.45 27.77 9.92
CA SER A 337 -5.07 29.13 9.55
C SER A 337 -4.72 29.93 10.79
N ALA A 338 -3.66 30.74 10.76
CA ALA A 338 -3.35 31.63 11.88
C ALA A 338 -4.28 32.86 11.95
N CYS A 339 -5.12 33.08 10.93
CA CYS A 339 -5.81 34.33 10.65
C CYS A 339 -7.34 34.24 10.60
N GLY A 340 -7.97 33.20 11.14
CA GLY A 340 -9.44 33.08 11.13
C GLY A 340 -10.04 32.64 9.80
N ARG A 341 -9.24 32.11 8.86
CA ARG A 341 -9.77 31.65 7.57
C ARG A 341 -10.49 30.31 7.72
N GLY A 342 -11.47 30.07 6.86
CA GLY A 342 -12.03 28.74 6.67
C GLY A 342 -10.96 27.79 6.13
N VAL A 343 -10.91 26.59 6.68
CA VAL A 343 -9.93 25.53 6.38
C VAL A 343 -10.65 24.21 6.13
N GLY A 344 -10.06 23.34 5.30
CA GLY A 344 -10.47 21.96 5.13
C GLY A 344 -9.94 21.05 6.24
N THR A 345 -9.75 19.77 5.93
CA THR A 345 -9.37 18.72 6.89
C THR A 345 -7.98 18.12 6.62
N GLY A 346 -7.24 18.66 5.65
CA GLY A 346 -5.85 18.30 5.36
C GLY A 346 -5.70 16.87 4.85
N LEU A 347 -5.21 15.96 5.71
CA LEU A 347 -5.13 14.53 5.41
C LEU A 347 -6.41 13.74 5.75
N GLY A 348 -7.47 14.38 6.27
CA GLY A 348 -8.72 13.69 6.61
C GLY A 348 -8.49 12.51 7.55
N VAL A 349 -9.19 11.39 7.36
CA VAL A 349 -8.99 10.16 8.15
C VAL A 349 -7.72 9.37 7.79
N TYR A 350 -6.93 9.82 6.80
CA TYR A 350 -5.77 9.10 6.26
C TYR A 350 -4.47 9.26 7.05
N SER A 351 -4.46 10.06 8.12
CA SER A 351 -3.36 10.07 9.09
C SER A 351 -3.89 10.11 10.51
N LEU A 352 -3.20 9.43 11.43
CA LEU A 352 -3.31 9.69 12.86
C LEU A 352 -3.12 11.18 13.18
N MET A 353 -2.17 11.86 12.53
CA MET A 353 -1.89 13.31 12.73
C MET A 353 -2.93 14.21 12.05
N ALA A 354 -3.99 13.62 11.49
CA ALA A 354 -5.18 14.30 11.01
C ALA A 354 -6.39 13.77 11.80
N LEU A 355 -7.47 13.36 11.13
CA LEU A 355 -8.70 12.85 11.74
C LEU A 355 -8.71 11.31 11.90
N GLY A 356 -7.64 10.62 11.51
CA GLY A 356 -7.51 9.16 11.64
C GLY A 356 -7.45 8.69 13.09
N ASN A 357 -7.13 9.58 14.03
CA ASN A 357 -7.23 9.37 15.47
C ASN A 357 -8.67 9.11 15.95
N TYR A 358 -9.69 9.55 15.21
CA TYR A 358 -11.10 9.39 15.58
C TYR A 358 -11.75 8.11 15.04
N LEU A 359 -11.03 7.28 14.29
CA LEU A 359 -11.58 6.05 13.71
C LEU A 359 -11.97 5.00 14.78
N PRO A 360 -13.09 4.27 14.58
CA PRO A 360 -14.13 4.50 13.57
C PRO A 360 -15.00 5.74 13.83
N LEU A 361 -15.31 6.50 12.77
CA LEU A 361 -16.22 7.66 12.87
C LEU A 361 -17.67 7.28 13.18
N ASN A 362 -18.10 6.03 12.98
CA ASN A 362 -19.44 5.52 13.35
C ASN A 362 -19.37 4.08 13.88
N PRO A 363 -20.23 3.64 14.83
CA PRO A 363 -21.34 4.36 15.48
C PRO A 363 -20.90 5.13 16.74
N ALA A 364 -21.75 6.04 17.21
CA ALA A 364 -21.52 7.06 18.26
C ALA A 364 -20.76 6.64 19.53
N THR A 365 -20.73 5.35 19.87
CA THR A 365 -20.05 4.78 21.05
C THR A 365 -18.60 4.34 20.82
N ALA A 366 -18.09 4.29 19.58
CA ALA A 366 -16.82 3.64 19.24
C ALA A 366 -15.68 4.59 18.80
N GLN A 367 -15.76 5.90 19.10
CA GLN A 367 -14.85 6.88 18.46
C GLN A 367 -13.41 6.75 18.95
N GLY A 368 -12.46 6.75 18.03
CA GLY A 368 -11.03 6.65 18.37
C GLY A 368 -10.66 5.34 19.07
N THR A 369 -11.49 4.29 18.99
CA THR A 369 -11.18 2.98 19.56
C THR A 369 -10.23 2.17 18.68
N ARG A 370 -10.11 2.53 17.40
CA ARG A 370 -9.20 1.92 16.41
C ARG A 370 -8.63 3.02 15.51
N PRO A 371 -7.62 3.77 15.98
CA PRO A 371 -6.97 4.80 15.18
C PRO A 371 -6.30 4.21 13.93
N GLY A 372 -6.43 4.94 12.81
CA GLY A 372 -5.75 4.64 11.55
C GLY A 372 -4.23 4.74 11.65
N ASN A 373 -3.51 4.16 10.68
CA ASN A 373 -2.05 4.27 10.64
C ASN A 373 -1.57 5.71 10.48
N LEU A 374 -0.35 5.99 10.96
CA LEU A 374 0.41 7.18 10.60
C LEU A 374 0.61 7.23 9.08
N ASP A 375 0.51 8.41 8.49
CA ASP A 375 0.84 8.64 7.08
C ASP A 375 2.33 8.37 6.79
N PRO A 376 2.70 8.13 5.52
CA PRO A 376 4.06 7.73 5.17
C PRO A 376 5.09 8.85 5.34
N TRP A 377 4.69 10.13 5.34
CA TRP A 377 5.60 11.23 5.66
C TRP A 377 5.96 11.21 7.14
N SER A 378 4.98 11.03 8.03
CA SER A 378 5.19 10.90 9.47
C SER A 378 6.08 9.70 9.82
N ARG A 379 5.84 8.53 9.20
CA ARG A 379 6.69 7.34 9.39
C ARG A 379 8.12 7.54 8.86
N GLN A 380 8.30 8.26 7.75
CA GLN A 380 9.62 8.68 7.25
C GLN A 380 10.29 9.68 8.22
N PHE A 381 9.56 10.68 8.72
CA PHE A 381 10.08 11.73 9.59
C PHE A 381 10.62 11.18 10.90
N LEU A 382 9.90 10.23 11.53
CA LEU A 382 10.35 9.54 12.74
C LEU A 382 11.45 8.51 12.50
N GLY A 383 11.72 8.12 11.26
CA GLY A 383 12.67 7.05 10.92
C GLY A 383 12.15 5.63 11.16
N PHE A 384 10.83 5.49 11.36
CA PHE A 384 10.13 4.21 11.47
C PHE A 384 10.22 3.42 10.17
N GLU A 385 10.09 4.13 9.04
CA GLU A 385 10.17 3.57 7.70
C GLU A 385 11.20 4.32 6.86
N GLN A 386 11.80 3.65 5.87
CA GLN A 386 12.56 4.30 4.80
C GLN A 386 11.88 4.01 3.47
N PRO A 387 11.21 5.01 2.85
CA PRO A 387 10.59 4.86 1.55
C PRO A 387 11.59 4.42 0.47
N THR A 388 11.14 3.50 -0.38
CA THR A 388 11.92 3.01 -1.53
C THR A 388 11.89 4.07 -2.63
N VAL A 389 13.02 4.74 -2.86
CA VAL A 389 13.15 5.73 -3.94
C VAL A 389 13.07 5.04 -5.29
N ILE A 390 12.14 5.48 -6.14
CA ILE A 390 12.00 4.99 -7.51
C ILE A 390 12.52 6.06 -8.49
N ALA A 391 13.59 5.71 -9.21
CA ALA A 391 14.27 6.56 -10.19
C ALA A 391 14.41 5.87 -11.56
N GLN A 392 13.66 4.80 -11.80
CA GLN A 392 13.66 4.03 -13.06
C GLN A 392 12.22 3.76 -13.47
N SER A 393 11.93 3.87 -14.77
CA SER A 393 10.64 3.46 -15.33
C SER A 393 10.51 1.92 -15.36
N GLY A 394 9.31 1.40 -15.16
CA GLY A 394 9.02 -0.04 -15.18
C GLY A 394 7.69 -0.40 -14.52
N SER A 395 7.37 -1.69 -14.48
CA SER A 395 6.18 -2.21 -13.79
C SER A 395 6.49 -2.50 -12.33
N TYR A 396 5.62 -2.04 -11.43
CA TYR A 396 5.77 -2.16 -9.98
C TYR A 396 4.58 -2.89 -9.36
N ARG A 397 4.83 -3.58 -8.24
CA ARG A 397 3.81 -4.17 -7.36
C ARG A 397 4.04 -3.69 -5.94
N LEU A 398 2.95 -3.29 -5.28
CA LEU A 398 2.98 -2.73 -3.93
C LEU A 398 2.01 -3.52 -3.03
N PRO A 399 2.52 -4.44 -2.18
CA PRO A 399 1.68 -5.14 -1.21
C PRO A 399 1.01 -4.15 -0.25
N PRO A 400 -0.08 -4.53 0.43
CA PRO A 400 -0.75 -3.64 1.36
C PRO A 400 0.09 -3.47 2.64
N LEU A 401 0.04 -2.28 3.22
CA LEU A 401 0.80 -1.88 4.42
C LEU A 401 0.64 -2.90 5.58
N SER A 402 -0.60 -3.35 5.82
CA SER A 402 -0.95 -4.35 6.83
C SER A 402 -0.22 -5.69 6.69
N ARG A 403 0.26 -6.03 5.49
CA ARG A 403 0.92 -7.31 5.16
C ARG A 403 2.40 -7.16 4.79
N GLY A 404 3.02 -6.04 5.17
CA GLY A 404 4.43 -5.76 4.91
C GLY A 404 4.71 -5.07 3.57
N GLY A 405 3.69 -4.45 2.98
CA GLY A 405 3.89 -3.37 2.01
C GLY A 405 4.68 -2.22 2.63
N GLY A 406 5.50 -1.57 1.82
CA GLY A 406 6.21 -0.35 2.21
C GLY A 406 5.79 0.83 1.34
N VAL A 407 6.44 1.96 1.55
CA VAL A 407 6.22 3.22 0.82
C VAL A 407 7.17 3.33 -0.36
N LEU A 408 6.67 3.79 -1.50
CA LEU A 408 7.50 4.27 -2.61
C LEU A 408 7.65 5.79 -2.55
N LYS A 409 8.85 6.30 -2.87
CA LYS A 409 9.13 7.74 -2.97
C LYS A 409 9.47 8.11 -4.41
N LEU A 410 8.64 8.98 -4.98
CA LEU A 410 8.71 9.40 -6.38
C LEU A 410 9.23 10.84 -6.44
N TRP A 411 10.48 10.99 -6.85
CA TRP A 411 11.11 12.29 -7.06
C TRP A 411 10.91 12.79 -8.49
N LYS A 412 10.86 14.12 -8.65
CA LYS A 412 10.90 14.77 -9.96
C LYS A 412 12.13 14.33 -10.76
N ASP A 413 11.91 13.72 -11.92
CA ASP A 413 12.94 13.12 -12.80
C ASP A 413 13.87 12.13 -12.06
N GLY A 414 13.36 11.50 -10.99
CA GLY A 414 14.13 10.62 -10.10
C GLY A 414 15.20 11.35 -9.26
N GLN A 415 15.26 12.68 -9.28
CA GLN A 415 16.31 13.48 -8.65
C GLN A 415 15.95 13.97 -7.25
N PRO A 416 16.85 13.88 -6.26
CA PRO A 416 16.61 14.38 -4.90
C PRO A 416 16.13 15.82 -4.85
N GLY A 417 14.96 16.03 -4.23
CA GLY A 417 14.34 17.33 -4.02
C GLY A 417 13.51 17.39 -2.73
N THR A 418 13.10 18.60 -2.34
CA THR A 418 12.19 18.88 -1.21
C THR A 418 10.74 18.55 -1.54
N GLU A 419 10.37 18.59 -2.82
CA GLU A 419 9.04 18.26 -3.33
C GLU A 419 9.04 16.87 -3.98
N TYR A 420 8.08 16.02 -3.62
CA TYR A 420 7.98 14.63 -4.07
C TYR A 420 6.60 14.04 -3.82
N PHE A 421 6.36 12.82 -4.33
CA PHE A 421 5.21 12.02 -3.94
C PHE A 421 5.62 10.81 -3.10
N LEU A 422 4.77 10.42 -2.16
CA LEU A 422 4.81 9.13 -1.46
C LEU A 422 3.60 8.30 -1.88
N VAL A 423 3.82 7.00 -2.09
CA VAL A 423 2.77 6.06 -2.51
C VAL A 423 2.79 4.84 -1.58
N GLU A 424 1.65 4.51 -1.01
CA GLU A 424 1.42 3.27 -0.26
C GLU A 424 0.11 2.60 -0.69
N ASN A 425 -0.03 1.31 -0.40
CA ASN A 425 -1.26 0.55 -0.64
C ASN A 425 -1.92 0.26 0.72
N ARG A 426 -3.18 0.68 0.91
CA ARG A 426 -3.94 0.51 2.15
C ARG A 426 -5.23 -0.23 1.86
N ILE A 427 -5.60 -1.13 2.76
CA ILE A 427 -6.82 -1.95 2.69
C ILE A 427 -7.45 -2.00 4.09
N HIS A 428 -8.70 -2.47 4.17
CA HIS A 428 -9.47 -2.54 5.42
C HIS A 428 -8.95 -3.64 6.39
N GLU A 429 -7.71 -3.51 6.87
CA GLU A 429 -7.06 -4.44 7.80
C GLU A 429 -6.32 -3.71 8.95
N GLY A 430 -6.41 -4.28 10.16
CA GLY A 430 -5.70 -3.77 11.33
C GLY A 430 -6.19 -2.37 11.73
N SER A 431 -5.26 -1.41 11.86
CA SER A 431 -5.60 -0.01 12.12
C SER A 431 -6.45 0.63 11.01
N ASP A 432 -6.34 0.15 9.77
CA ASP A 432 -7.00 0.76 8.61
C ASP A 432 -8.37 0.14 8.27
N GLU A 433 -8.88 -0.76 9.13
CA GLU A 433 -10.20 -1.42 9.00
C GLU A 433 -11.37 -0.44 8.74
N PHE A 434 -11.25 0.81 9.19
CA PHE A 434 -12.31 1.83 9.11
C PHE A 434 -11.96 3.02 8.21
N LEU A 435 -10.99 2.87 7.30
CA LEU A 435 -10.87 3.78 6.17
C LEU A 435 -12.15 3.75 5.31
N PRO A 436 -12.41 4.80 4.51
CA PRO A 436 -13.59 4.86 3.64
C PRO A 436 -13.41 4.08 2.33
N GLY A 437 -12.18 3.66 2.01
CA GLY A 437 -11.83 2.97 0.77
C GLY A 437 -10.50 2.23 0.88
N GLU A 438 -10.10 1.60 -0.22
CA GLU A 438 -8.92 0.73 -0.31
C GLU A 438 -8.26 0.78 -1.69
N GLY A 439 -6.95 0.58 -1.72
CA GLY A 439 -6.09 0.68 -2.90
C GLY A 439 -4.85 1.54 -2.63
N LEU A 440 -4.27 2.09 -3.69
CA LEU A 440 -3.18 3.05 -3.58
C LEU A 440 -3.70 4.37 -3.03
N LEU A 441 -2.99 4.89 -2.03
CA LEU A 441 -3.15 6.26 -1.55
C LEU A 441 -1.84 7.01 -1.81
N ILE A 442 -1.97 8.20 -2.41
CA ILE A 442 -0.86 8.98 -2.94
C ILE A 442 -0.80 10.32 -2.21
N TYR A 443 0.38 10.68 -1.72
CA TYR A 443 0.62 11.91 -0.97
C TYR A 443 1.58 12.81 -1.74
N HIS A 444 1.23 14.07 -1.95
CA HIS A 444 2.12 15.12 -2.47
C HIS A 444 2.75 15.83 -1.28
N VAL A 445 4.08 15.89 -1.25
CA VAL A 445 4.86 16.44 -0.13
C VAL A 445 5.73 17.60 -0.60
N ASP A 446 5.80 18.67 0.20
CA ASP A 446 6.80 19.74 0.11
C ASP A 446 7.46 19.99 1.47
N ASP A 447 8.67 19.44 1.66
CA ASP A 447 9.47 19.59 2.88
C ASP A 447 10.03 21.01 3.12
N THR A 448 9.72 22.01 2.26
CA THR A 448 10.00 23.42 2.56
C THR A 448 9.00 24.04 3.55
N LEU A 449 7.81 23.44 3.68
CA LEU A 449 6.79 23.84 4.64
C LEU A 449 6.99 23.10 5.98
N ILE A 450 6.51 23.70 7.09
CA ILE A 450 6.65 23.15 8.44
C ILE A 450 5.51 22.17 8.77
N ASP A 451 4.30 22.49 8.34
CA ASP A 451 3.05 21.81 8.65
C ASP A 451 2.00 22.13 7.56
N ASN A 452 0.75 21.68 7.73
CA ASN A 452 -0.36 22.01 6.83
C ASN A 452 -1.02 23.37 7.16
N CYS A 453 -0.23 24.36 7.61
CA CYS A 453 -0.75 25.69 7.88
C CYS A 453 -0.96 26.51 6.60
N LEU A 454 -2.19 27.00 6.43
CA LEU A 454 -2.59 27.83 5.30
C LEU A 454 -1.87 29.18 5.25
N ASP A 455 -1.54 29.80 6.40
CA ASP A 455 -0.99 31.16 6.44
C ASP A 455 -0.12 31.51 7.65
N CYS A 456 0.63 30.57 8.21
CA CYS A 456 1.45 30.80 9.42
C CYS A 456 2.60 31.82 9.24
N ASP A 457 3.10 32.02 8.02
CA ASP A 457 4.08 33.08 7.73
C ASP A 457 3.44 34.48 7.55
N ASN A 458 2.10 34.55 7.46
CA ASN A 458 1.32 35.77 7.21
C ASN A 458 1.03 36.52 8.53
N VAL A 459 2.08 37.05 9.16
CA VAL A 459 1.97 37.84 10.42
C VAL A 459 1.05 39.07 10.29
N SER A 460 0.73 39.49 9.06
CA SER A 460 -0.18 40.61 8.78
C SER A 460 -1.65 40.21 8.65
N CYS A 461 -1.93 38.93 8.43
CA CYS A 461 -3.20 38.38 7.95
C CYS A 461 -3.78 39.04 6.68
N SER A 462 -2.98 39.85 5.98
CA SER A 462 -3.41 40.64 4.83
C SER A 462 -2.88 40.12 3.50
N ASP A 463 -1.80 39.34 3.52
CA ASP A 463 -1.31 38.61 2.36
C ASP A 463 -2.28 37.48 1.98
N PRO A 464 -2.32 37.02 0.71
CA PRO A 464 -3.03 35.79 0.36
C PRO A 464 -2.38 34.59 1.09
N PRO A 465 -3.16 33.53 1.36
CA PRO A 465 -2.63 32.31 1.96
C PRO A 465 -1.58 31.62 1.08
N GLY A 466 -0.81 30.71 1.69
CA GLY A 466 0.12 29.82 1.01
C GLY A 466 -0.60 28.95 -0.04
N PRO A 467 0.07 28.57 -1.15
CA PRO A 467 -0.61 27.94 -2.28
C PRO A 467 -0.95 26.45 -2.09
N HIS A 468 -0.39 25.78 -1.08
CA HIS A 468 -0.52 24.32 -0.87
C HIS A 468 -0.10 23.88 0.55
N TYR A 469 -0.35 22.61 0.86
CA TYR A 469 0.00 21.94 2.12
C TYR A 469 1.41 21.36 2.13
N ARG A 470 2.00 21.13 3.32
CA ARG A 470 3.23 20.33 3.47
C ARG A 470 3.03 18.89 2.98
N VAL A 471 1.90 18.29 3.34
CA VAL A 471 1.48 16.96 2.88
C VAL A 471 0.02 17.07 2.45
N ALA A 472 -0.30 16.68 1.22
CA ALA A 472 -1.67 16.62 0.70
C ALA A 472 -1.97 15.23 0.16
N VAL A 473 -3.20 14.75 0.33
CA VAL A 473 -3.68 13.55 -0.38
C VAL A 473 -4.04 13.93 -1.81
N VAL A 474 -3.48 13.21 -2.76
CA VAL A 474 -3.84 13.30 -4.18
C VAL A 474 -5.14 12.51 -4.38
N GLN A 475 -6.28 13.17 -4.13
CA GLN A 475 -7.62 12.58 -4.22
C GLN A 475 -7.91 12.18 -5.68
N ALA A 476 -8.15 10.90 -5.95
CA ALA A 476 -8.15 10.34 -7.31
C ALA A 476 -9.27 10.87 -8.24
N ASP A 477 -10.35 11.39 -7.67
CA ASP A 477 -11.44 12.06 -8.42
C ASP A 477 -11.12 13.51 -8.82
N GLY A 478 -10.11 14.12 -8.19
CA GLY A 478 -9.67 15.48 -8.42
C GLY A 478 -10.57 16.57 -7.86
N LEU A 479 -11.50 16.27 -6.95
CA LEU A 479 -12.44 17.24 -6.39
C LEU A 479 -11.82 18.20 -5.36
N LYS A 480 -10.77 17.75 -4.65
CA LYS A 480 -10.06 18.54 -3.62
C LYS A 480 -10.95 18.99 -2.47
N GLU A 481 -11.79 18.09 -1.97
CA GLU A 481 -12.72 18.37 -0.88
C GLU A 481 -12.10 18.24 0.51
N LEU A 482 -10.97 17.53 0.65
CA LEU A 482 -10.13 17.63 1.84
C LEU A 482 -9.56 19.05 2.03
N GLU A 483 -9.35 19.80 0.95
CA GLU A 483 -8.96 21.21 0.97
C GLU A 483 -10.16 22.18 1.02
N SER A 484 -11.39 21.69 1.04
CA SER A 484 -12.60 22.52 1.07
C SER A 484 -13.03 22.82 2.51
N SER A 485 -13.20 24.12 2.80
CA SER A 485 -13.77 24.57 4.08
C SER A 485 -15.31 24.49 4.15
N SER A 486 -15.99 24.26 3.02
CA SER A 486 -17.45 24.08 2.99
C SER A 486 -17.94 23.46 1.66
N PRO A 487 -18.66 22.32 1.68
CA PRO A 487 -18.86 21.46 2.85
C PRO A 487 -17.52 20.84 3.28
N LEU A 488 -17.36 20.59 4.59
CA LEU A 488 -16.24 19.80 5.10
C LEU A 488 -16.41 18.33 4.74
N ASP A 489 -15.35 17.75 4.16
CA ASP A 489 -15.19 16.33 3.97
C ASP A 489 -14.04 15.75 4.80
N PHE A 490 -14.03 14.43 5.01
CA PHE A 490 -13.10 13.72 5.88
C PHE A 490 -12.28 12.64 5.14
N GLY A 491 -12.49 12.48 3.83
CA GLY A 491 -11.98 11.41 2.98
C GLY A 491 -13.08 10.41 2.63
N ASP A 492 -13.10 9.97 1.38
CA ASP A 492 -14.10 9.04 0.83
C ASP A 492 -13.48 7.90 -0.03
N SER A 493 -14.30 7.00 -0.57
CA SER A 493 -13.80 5.85 -1.35
C SER A 493 -13.18 6.21 -2.72
N ASN A 494 -13.43 7.42 -3.21
CA ASN A 494 -13.00 7.95 -4.51
C ASN A 494 -11.60 8.57 -4.44
N ASP A 495 -11.03 8.74 -3.24
CA ASP A 495 -9.66 9.24 -3.04
C ASP A 495 -8.58 8.26 -3.50
N PHE A 496 -8.91 6.96 -3.53
CA PHE A 496 -7.97 5.86 -3.78
C PHE A 496 -7.81 5.55 -5.28
N PHE A 497 -6.61 5.08 -5.66
CA PHE A 497 -6.35 4.55 -7.00
C PHE A 497 -6.26 3.00 -7.01
N PRO A 498 -6.93 2.29 -7.94
CA PRO A 498 -7.91 2.83 -8.88
C PRO A 498 -9.26 3.12 -8.20
N GLY A 499 -9.51 2.56 -7.02
CA GLY A 499 -10.64 2.92 -6.14
C GLY A 499 -12.02 2.64 -6.72
N SER A 500 -13.04 3.21 -6.08
CA SER A 500 -14.44 3.16 -6.53
C SER A 500 -14.65 3.67 -7.95
N LEU A 501 -13.87 4.69 -8.35
CA LEU A 501 -13.97 5.34 -9.66
C LEU A 501 -13.17 4.65 -10.78
N SER A 502 -12.41 3.59 -10.46
CA SER A 502 -11.56 2.87 -11.42
C SER A 502 -10.53 3.77 -12.15
N VAL A 503 -9.90 4.70 -11.43
CA VAL A 503 -8.90 5.64 -11.97
C VAL A 503 -7.57 4.92 -12.23
N ARG A 504 -7.44 4.33 -13.43
CA ARG A 504 -6.26 3.51 -13.80
C ARG A 504 -5.03 4.30 -14.28
N SER A 505 -5.08 5.63 -14.25
CA SER A 505 -4.05 6.51 -14.81
C SER A 505 -3.97 7.82 -14.05
N TRP A 506 -2.76 8.19 -13.63
CA TRP A 506 -2.41 9.43 -12.95
C TRP A 506 -1.14 9.99 -13.59
N THR A 507 -1.28 11.12 -14.28
CA THR A 507 -0.25 11.69 -15.17
C THR A 507 -0.24 13.22 -15.12
N GLN A 508 0.68 13.88 -15.82
CA GLN A 508 0.75 15.35 -15.93
C GLN A 508 -0.44 15.98 -16.70
N SER A 509 -1.36 15.16 -17.20
CA SER A 509 -2.50 15.53 -18.04
C SER A 509 -3.86 15.07 -17.49
N THR A 510 -3.88 14.32 -16.39
CA THR A 510 -5.12 13.96 -15.68
C THR A 510 -5.49 15.04 -14.66
N THR A 511 -6.70 14.94 -14.11
CA THR A 511 -7.12 15.63 -12.89
C THR A 511 -7.48 14.54 -11.88
N PRO A 512 -6.77 14.39 -10.74
CA PRO A 512 -5.58 15.15 -10.34
C PRO A 512 -4.38 14.86 -11.26
N SER A 513 -3.37 15.74 -11.24
CA SER A 513 -2.17 15.62 -12.09
C SER A 513 -0.92 15.28 -11.30
N THR A 514 0.11 14.74 -11.95
CA THR A 514 1.45 14.50 -11.35
C THR A 514 2.36 15.74 -11.34
N ARG A 515 1.83 16.93 -11.65
CA ARG A 515 2.63 18.18 -11.71
C ARG A 515 3.06 18.64 -10.33
N ASP A 516 4.18 19.36 -10.29
CA ASP A 516 4.61 20.06 -9.08
C ASP A 516 3.75 21.29 -8.79
N TYR A 517 3.88 21.87 -7.59
CA TYR A 517 3.14 23.07 -7.18
C TYR A 517 3.48 24.32 -8.01
N SER A 518 4.57 24.31 -8.79
CA SER A 518 4.87 25.32 -9.82
C SER A 518 4.21 25.04 -11.19
N ASN A 519 3.37 24.01 -11.26
CA ASN A 519 2.67 23.49 -12.43
C ASN A 519 3.59 22.92 -13.53
N ALA A 520 4.85 22.62 -13.22
CA ALA A 520 5.78 21.99 -14.16
C ALA A 520 5.62 20.46 -14.16
N ASP A 521 5.99 19.83 -15.28
CA ASP A 521 6.03 18.36 -15.41
C ASP A 521 7.12 17.81 -14.48
N THR A 522 6.79 16.76 -13.73
CA THR A 522 7.70 16.09 -12.80
C THR A 522 8.42 14.91 -13.45
N GLY A 523 8.04 14.51 -14.67
CA GLY A 523 8.49 13.28 -15.30
C GLY A 523 7.76 12.03 -14.79
N ILE A 524 6.96 12.14 -13.71
CA ILE A 524 6.24 11.03 -13.08
C ILE A 524 4.93 10.79 -13.82
N ARG A 525 4.67 9.54 -14.23
CA ARG A 525 3.38 9.05 -14.75
C ARG A 525 3.13 7.66 -14.19
N MET A 526 1.94 7.42 -13.65
CA MET A 526 1.49 6.10 -13.20
C MET A 526 0.30 5.66 -14.04
N THR A 527 0.40 4.48 -14.67
CA THR A 527 -0.60 3.95 -15.60
C THR A 527 -0.87 2.48 -15.32
N ASN A 528 -1.94 1.92 -15.91
CA ASN A 528 -2.34 0.52 -15.70
C ASN A 528 -2.52 0.16 -14.21
N ILE A 529 -3.02 1.12 -13.42
CA ILE A 529 -3.23 0.92 -12.00
C ILE A 529 -4.35 -0.12 -11.79
N ALA A 530 -4.02 -1.16 -11.04
CA ALA A 530 -4.91 -2.21 -10.55
C ALA A 530 -4.71 -2.40 -9.04
N GLY A 531 -5.75 -2.79 -8.31
CA GLY A 531 -5.71 -2.87 -6.84
C GLY A 531 -6.97 -3.46 -6.20
N ALA A 532 -7.15 -3.19 -4.91
CA ALA A 532 -8.21 -3.82 -4.11
C ALA A 532 -9.61 -3.62 -4.70
N SER A 533 -10.00 -2.37 -4.97
CA SER A 533 -11.20 -2.05 -5.74
C SER A 533 -10.82 -1.46 -7.11
N PRO A 534 -11.45 -1.89 -8.23
CA PRO A 534 -12.48 -2.94 -8.35
C PRO A 534 -11.91 -4.37 -8.58
N ASP A 535 -10.59 -4.53 -8.65
CA ASP A 535 -9.97 -5.76 -9.19
C ASP A 535 -9.90 -6.92 -8.20
N ASN A 536 -10.27 -6.70 -6.93
CA ASN A 536 -10.13 -7.65 -5.80
C ASN A 536 -8.66 -8.11 -5.61
N ALA A 537 -7.70 -7.22 -5.90
CA ALA A 537 -6.28 -7.49 -5.82
C ALA A 537 -5.64 -6.76 -4.63
N ASP A 538 -5.47 -7.48 -3.50
CA ASP A 538 -4.85 -6.93 -2.27
C ASP A 538 -3.49 -6.25 -2.51
N THR A 539 -2.71 -6.74 -3.49
CA THR A 539 -1.45 -6.15 -3.93
C THR A 539 -1.69 -5.30 -5.17
N ALA A 540 -1.57 -3.98 -5.04
CA ALA A 540 -1.67 -3.07 -6.15
C ALA A 540 -0.54 -3.29 -7.17
N SER A 541 -0.81 -3.05 -8.44
CA SER A 541 0.16 -3.08 -9.53
C SER A 541 -0.05 -1.94 -10.51
N PHE A 542 1.03 -1.40 -11.05
CA PHE A 542 1.01 -0.24 -11.95
C PHE A 542 2.31 -0.15 -12.75
N ASP A 543 2.23 0.43 -13.93
CA ASP A 543 3.39 0.88 -14.69
C ASP A 543 3.73 2.31 -14.28
N LEU A 544 5.01 2.56 -13.99
CA LEU A 544 5.52 3.86 -13.60
C LEU A 544 6.56 4.33 -14.63
N SER A 545 6.39 5.55 -15.12
CA SER A 545 7.40 6.28 -15.88
C SER A 545 7.99 7.36 -14.98
N VAL A 546 9.32 7.43 -14.90
CA VAL A 546 10.06 8.45 -14.13
C VAL A 546 11.12 9.07 -15.04
N SER A 547 10.67 9.95 -15.95
CA SER A 547 11.57 10.65 -16.87
C SER A 547 10.94 11.90 -17.47
N LEU A 548 11.74 12.96 -17.61
CA LEU A 548 11.40 14.13 -18.43
C LEU A 548 11.64 13.93 -19.94
N SER A 549 12.07 12.75 -20.38
CA SER A 549 12.25 12.39 -21.80
C SER A 549 11.07 11.58 -22.38
N PRO A 550 10.88 11.59 -23.72
CA PRO A 550 9.97 10.67 -24.37
C PRO A 550 10.40 9.20 -24.16
N TYR A 551 9.44 8.29 -24.11
CA TYR A 551 9.68 6.86 -23.96
C TYR A 551 8.76 6.11 -24.92
N LEU A 552 9.33 5.66 -26.04
CA LEU A 552 8.57 5.11 -27.16
C LEU A 552 8.69 3.59 -27.21
N LEU A 553 7.56 2.92 -27.02
CA LEU A 553 7.41 1.47 -27.05
C LEU A 553 6.78 1.03 -28.37
N VAL A 554 7.16 -0.13 -28.89
CA VAL A 554 6.49 -0.73 -30.06
C VAL A 554 5.15 -1.33 -29.60
N SER A 555 4.05 -0.75 -30.08
CA SER A 555 2.68 -1.16 -29.72
C SER A 555 1.93 -1.89 -30.84
N GLY A 556 2.48 -1.92 -32.06
CA GLY A 556 1.93 -2.68 -33.16
C GLY A 556 2.92 -2.86 -34.31
N LEU A 557 2.81 -4.00 -34.99
CA LEU A 557 3.61 -4.36 -36.16
C LEU A 557 2.66 -4.78 -37.28
N THR A 558 2.94 -4.38 -38.52
CA THR A 558 2.16 -4.82 -39.69
C THR A 558 3.12 -5.13 -40.83
N VAL A 559 3.34 -6.43 -41.06
CA VAL A 559 4.01 -6.94 -42.25
C VAL A 559 3.06 -6.81 -43.44
N ARG A 560 3.58 -6.28 -44.55
CA ARG A 560 2.89 -6.16 -45.84
C ARG A 560 3.65 -6.97 -46.89
N ASP A 561 3.40 -8.26 -46.83
CA ASP A 561 3.69 -9.28 -47.84
C ASP A 561 2.78 -9.07 -49.07
N GLY A 562 3.02 -7.98 -49.81
CA GLY A 562 2.15 -7.56 -50.93
C GLY A 562 2.92 -7.16 -52.19
N GLY A 563 4.24 -7.34 -52.19
CA GLY A 563 5.14 -6.89 -53.25
C GLY A 563 5.79 -8.04 -54.02
N SER A 564 6.60 -8.84 -53.33
CA SER A 564 7.36 -9.95 -53.93
C SER A 564 7.17 -11.29 -53.24
N GLY A 565 6.45 -11.30 -52.12
CA GLY A 565 6.04 -12.51 -51.42
C GLY A 565 4.68 -13.05 -51.86
N ASN A 566 4.13 -13.98 -51.06
CA ASN A 566 3.01 -14.83 -51.43
C ASN A 566 1.62 -14.37 -50.96
N GLY A 567 1.52 -13.28 -50.18
CA GLY A 567 0.26 -12.69 -49.72
C GLY A 567 -0.38 -13.37 -48.51
N ASN A 568 0.37 -14.15 -47.74
CA ASN A 568 -0.09 -14.82 -46.53
C ASN A 568 0.05 -13.96 -45.26
N GLY A 569 0.82 -12.87 -45.31
CA GLY A 569 1.04 -11.95 -44.17
C GLY A 569 2.13 -12.37 -43.18
N ILE A 570 2.93 -13.36 -43.54
CA ILE A 570 4.11 -13.88 -42.83
C ILE A 570 5.35 -13.42 -43.61
N LEU A 571 6.51 -13.34 -42.95
CA LEU A 571 7.78 -13.14 -43.62
C LEU A 571 8.28 -14.49 -44.12
N ASP A 572 8.35 -14.76 -45.43
CA ASP A 572 8.88 -16.02 -45.95
C ASP A 572 10.30 -15.91 -46.57
N GLY A 573 11.00 -17.04 -46.59
CA GLY A 573 12.38 -17.12 -47.07
C GLY A 573 12.50 -16.83 -48.57
N GLY A 574 13.15 -15.72 -48.92
CA GLY A 574 13.38 -15.28 -50.30
C GLY A 574 12.52 -14.10 -50.74
N GLU A 575 11.66 -13.59 -49.85
CA GLU A 575 10.75 -12.49 -50.11
C GLU A 575 11.38 -11.14 -49.76
N THR A 576 10.80 -10.06 -50.29
CA THR A 576 11.09 -8.68 -49.93
C THR A 576 9.81 -8.02 -49.46
N ASP A 577 9.80 -7.68 -48.18
CA ASP A 577 8.63 -7.27 -47.43
C ASP A 577 8.77 -5.85 -46.91
N SER A 578 7.63 -5.30 -46.48
CA SER A 578 7.56 -3.98 -45.89
C SER A 578 6.87 -4.01 -44.54
N LEU A 579 7.42 -3.29 -43.56
CA LEU A 579 6.98 -3.30 -42.17
C LEU A 579 6.54 -1.90 -41.75
N LEU A 580 5.28 -1.76 -41.35
CA LEU A 580 4.82 -0.60 -40.58
C LEU A 580 4.93 -0.89 -39.09
N VAL A 581 5.32 0.13 -38.32
CA VAL A 581 5.43 0.07 -36.86
C VAL A 581 4.54 1.15 -36.26
N THR A 582 3.76 0.78 -35.25
CA THR A 582 3.04 1.69 -34.38
C THR A 582 3.80 1.81 -33.07
N LEU A 583 4.01 3.05 -32.63
CA LEU A 583 4.67 3.41 -31.38
C LEU A 583 3.64 3.96 -30.39
N HIS A 584 3.82 3.66 -29.11
CA HIS A 584 3.12 4.28 -27.99
C HIS A 584 4.11 5.08 -27.14
N ASN A 585 3.79 6.35 -26.84
CA ASN A 585 4.64 7.21 -26.02
C ASN A 585 4.24 7.19 -24.54
N ALA A 586 4.94 6.38 -23.74
CA ALA A 586 4.78 6.30 -22.28
C ALA A 586 5.66 7.33 -21.50
N GLY A 587 6.33 8.26 -22.19
CA GLY A 587 7.16 9.31 -21.59
C GLY A 587 6.57 10.71 -21.79
N THR A 588 7.42 11.74 -21.79
CA THR A 588 7.00 13.11 -22.17
C THR A 588 6.70 13.22 -23.66
N GLY A 589 5.97 14.27 -24.07
CA GLY A 589 5.65 14.48 -25.50
C GLY A 589 6.90 14.68 -26.35
N SER A 590 6.99 13.96 -27.47
CA SER A 590 8.13 14.06 -28.40
C SER A 590 7.87 15.08 -29.50
N ALA A 591 8.95 15.61 -30.09
CA ALA A 591 8.88 16.23 -31.40
C ALA A 591 8.75 15.17 -32.52
N ALA A 592 8.78 15.59 -33.79
CA ALA A 592 8.68 14.70 -34.93
C ALA A 592 9.89 13.74 -34.98
N LEU A 593 9.60 12.45 -35.17
CA LEU A 593 10.55 11.37 -34.96
C LEU A 593 11.26 11.01 -36.27
N THR A 594 12.58 10.88 -36.18
CA THR A 594 13.40 10.14 -37.14
C THR A 594 13.59 8.73 -36.60
N LEU A 595 13.28 7.72 -37.41
CA LEU A 595 13.28 6.31 -37.01
C LEU A 595 14.29 5.54 -37.86
N THR A 596 15.00 4.58 -37.25
CA THR A 596 15.98 3.72 -37.92
C THR A 596 15.82 2.27 -37.47
N LEU A 597 15.41 1.40 -38.39
CA LEU A 597 15.31 -0.03 -38.13
C LEU A 597 16.60 -0.74 -38.57
N SER A 598 17.07 -1.66 -37.72
CA SER A 598 18.26 -2.46 -37.96
C SER A 598 18.13 -3.85 -37.35
N THR A 599 18.94 -4.80 -37.81
CA THR A 599 19.11 -6.12 -37.19
C THR A 599 20.56 -6.57 -37.39
N LEU A 600 21.02 -7.48 -36.53
CA LEU A 600 22.32 -8.16 -36.68
C LEU A 600 22.18 -9.53 -37.34
N ASP A 601 20.97 -9.96 -37.69
CA ASP A 601 20.73 -11.26 -38.31
C ASP A 601 21.20 -11.27 -39.77
N GLY A 602 22.15 -12.16 -40.08
CA GLY A 602 22.71 -12.30 -41.43
C GLY A 602 21.74 -12.86 -42.48
N SER A 603 20.55 -13.30 -42.08
CA SER A 603 19.47 -13.77 -42.97
C SER A 603 18.63 -12.60 -43.51
N ILE A 604 18.73 -11.41 -42.93
CA ILE A 604 17.99 -10.21 -43.33
C ILE A 604 18.92 -9.20 -44.00
N THR A 605 18.49 -8.66 -45.13
CA THR A 605 19.14 -7.51 -45.77
C THR A 605 18.20 -6.30 -45.71
N MET A 606 18.56 -5.30 -44.91
CA MET A 606 17.85 -4.02 -44.89
C MET A 606 18.00 -3.30 -46.24
N ILE A 607 16.88 -3.00 -46.89
CA ILE A 607 16.82 -2.26 -48.17
C ILE A 607 16.53 -0.78 -47.90
N ASP A 608 15.53 -0.51 -47.04
CA ASP A 608 15.30 0.80 -46.45
C ASP A 608 15.03 0.65 -44.94
N GLY A 609 16.03 1.03 -44.15
CA GLY A 609 15.92 1.09 -42.69
C GLY A 609 15.44 2.44 -42.17
N GLY A 610 15.17 3.42 -43.03
CA GLY A 610 14.75 4.77 -42.63
C GLY A 610 13.22 4.90 -42.56
N SER A 611 12.73 5.58 -41.52
CA SER A 611 11.35 6.07 -41.51
C SER A 611 11.24 7.35 -40.67
N SER A 612 10.05 7.91 -40.60
CA SER A 612 9.70 9.02 -39.73
C SER A 612 8.29 8.83 -39.17
N ALA A 613 8.01 9.50 -38.06
CA ALA A 613 6.67 9.56 -37.50
C ALA A 613 6.37 11.00 -37.02
N PRO A 614 5.11 11.46 -37.07
CA PRO A 614 4.70 12.72 -36.46
C PRO A 614 5.10 12.86 -34.98
N ALA A 615 5.11 14.10 -34.49
CA ALA A 615 5.21 14.37 -33.06
C ALA A 615 4.07 13.67 -32.30
N THR A 616 4.37 13.03 -31.18
CA THR A 616 3.37 12.32 -30.36
C THR A 616 3.35 12.86 -28.92
N ALA A 617 2.15 13.19 -28.45
CA ALA A 617 1.94 13.60 -27.07
C ALA A 617 2.23 12.43 -26.10
N SER A 618 2.39 12.74 -24.81
CA SER A 618 2.43 11.73 -23.76
C SER A 618 1.11 10.93 -23.76
N GLY A 619 1.20 9.60 -23.68
CA GLY A 619 0.07 8.66 -23.86
C GLY A 619 -0.41 8.50 -25.31
N GLY A 620 0.19 9.20 -26.27
CA GLY A 620 -0.20 9.17 -27.67
C GLY A 620 0.39 7.99 -28.44
N THR A 621 -0.39 7.43 -29.36
CA THR A 621 0.11 6.45 -30.36
C THR A 621 0.37 7.12 -31.71
N VAL A 622 1.43 6.68 -32.40
CA VAL A 622 1.80 7.19 -33.72
C VAL A 622 2.37 6.08 -34.60
N ALA A 623 1.97 6.04 -35.87
CA ALA A 623 2.49 5.08 -36.83
C ALA A 623 3.62 5.68 -37.69
N THR A 624 4.53 4.82 -38.16
CA THR A 624 5.52 5.14 -39.20
C THR A 624 4.85 5.70 -40.45
N ALA A 625 5.29 6.86 -40.95
CA ALA A 625 4.76 7.51 -42.15
C ALA A 625 5.13 6.77 -43.44
N THR A 626 6.24 6.04 -43.43
CA THR A 626 6.69 5.14 -44.50
C THR A 626 7.09 3.80 -43.90
N PRO A 627 6.81 2.65 -44.55
CA PRO A 627 7.23 1.36 -44.03
C PRO A 627 8.74 1.19 -44.18
N PHE A 628 9.35 0.46 -43.25
CA PHE A 628 10.69 -0.10 -43.46
C PHE A 628 10.63 -1.19 -44.53
N VAL A 629 11.72 -1.42 -45.25
CA VAL A 629 11.80 -2.45 -46.31
C VAL A 629 13.04 -3.31 -46.11
N PHE A 630 12.87 -4.62 -46.16
CA PHE A 630 13.97 -5.57 -46.06
C PHE A 630 13.67 -6.84 -46.86
N SER A 631 14.72 -7.59 -47.21
CA SER A 631 14.59 -8.90 -47.82
C SER A 631 15.10 -10.00 -46.92
N VAL A 632 14.46 -11.16 -47.04
CA VAL A 632 14.76 -12.39 -46.29
C VAL A 632 15.53 -13.34 -47.21
N ALA A 633 16.61 -13.94 -46.73
CA ALA A 633 17.40 -14.87 -47.56
C ALA A 633 16.58 -16.13 -47.93
N PRO A 634 16.64 -16.61 -49.19
CA PRO A 634 15.94 -17.84 -49.61
C PRO A 634 16.33 -19.11 -48.86
N SER A 635 17.50 -19.10 -48.21
CA SER A 635 18.02 -20.22 -47.40
C SER A 635 17.82 -20.04 -45.90
N THR A 636 16.99 -19.08 -45.48
CA THR A 636 16.67 -18.87 -44.06
C THR A 636 15.95 -20.13 -43.53
N PRO A 637 16.41 -20.73 -42.42
CA PRO A 637 15.67 -21.81 -41.77
C PRO A 637 14.24 -21.36 -41.43
N VAL A 638 13.28 -22.27 -41.39
CA VAL A 638 11.92 -21.94 -40.94
C VAL A 638 11.46 -22.91 -39.85
N PRO A 639 10.92 -22.42 -38.72
CA PRO A 639 10.85 -21.03 -38.30
C PRO A 639 12.22 -20.45 -37.87
N HIS A 640 12.45 -19.16 -38.14
CA HIS A 640 13.67 -18.44 -37.71
C HIS A 640 13.34 -17.08 -37.11
N ALA A 641 13.66 -16.88 -35.84
CA ALA A 641 13.40 -15.64 -35.12
C ALA A 641 14.49 -14.60 -35.39
N VAL A 642 14.07 -13.38 -35.72
CA VAL A 642 14.93 -12.24 -36.04
C VAL A 642 14.63 -11.12 -35.04
N ASP A 643 15.65 -10.75 -34.27
CA ASP A 643 15.58 -9.58 -33.39
C ASP A 643 15.90 -8.30 -34.17
N PHE A 644 14.96 -7.37 -34.17
CA PHE A 644 15.09 -6.03 -34.73
C PHE A 644 15.32 -5.00 -33.63
N THR A 645 16.15 -4.01 -33.92
CA THR A 645 16.37 -2.82 -33.08
C THR A 645 15.89 -1.59 -33.83
N LEU A 646 14.92 -0.90 -33.25
CA LEU A 646 14.36 0.36 -33.73
C LEU A 646 14.95 1.53 -32.92
N GLY A 647 15.85 2.28 -33.53
CA GLY A 647 16.29 3.57 -32.99
C GLY A 647 15.29 4.67 -33.29
N TRP A 648 15.08 5.59 -32.35
CA TRP A 648 14.29 6.79 -32.53
C TRP A 648 15.05 8.03 -32.06
N ASN A 649 14.80 9.18 -32.69
CA ASN A 649 15.37 10.48 -32.34
C ASN A 649 14.37 11.60 -32.67
N ASP A 650 14.12 12.52 -31.75
CA ASP A 650 13.18 13.65 -31.94
C ASP A 650 13.88 15.02 -32.12
N GLY A 651 15.21 15.01 -32.26
CA GLY A 651 16.06 16.19 -32.35
C GLY A 651 16.63 16.66 -31.02
N VAL A 652 16.10 16.20 -29.89
CA VAL A 652 16.60 16.51 -28.52
C VAL A 652 16.99 15.23 -27.79
N SER A 653 16.10 14.25 -27.80
CA SER A 653 16.25 12.95 -27.16
C SER A 653 16.33 11.83 -28.20
N SER A 654 16.89 10.69 -27.78
CA SER A 654 16.94 9.48 -28.61
C SER A 654 16.94 8.23 -27.74
N GLY A 655 16.38 7.15 -28.26
CA GLY A 655 16.37 5.84 -27.61
C GLY A 655 16.33 4.71 -28.64
N THR A 656 16.27 3.48 -28.12
CA THR A 656 16.18 2.26 -28.91
C THR A 656 15.17 1.32 -28.27
N GLU A 657 14.36 0.67 -29.10
CA GLU A 657 13.42 -0.37 -28.68
C GLU A 657 13.69 -1.65 -29.50
N THR A 658 13.54 -2.83 -28.90
CA THR A 658 13.81 -4.12 -29.55
C THR A 658 12.55 -4.98 -29.65
N PHE A 659 12.33 -5.60 -30.80
CA PHE A 659 11.22 -6.54 -31.01
C PHE A 659 11.64 -7.69 -31.94
N THR A 660 10.98 -8.83 -31.81
CA THR A 660 11.28 -10.04 -32.60
C THR A 660 10.19 -10.28 -33.64
N LEU A 661 10.56 -10.56 -34.89
CA LEU A 661 9.69 -11.13 -35.91
C LEU A 661 10.20 -12.53 -36.29
N THR A 662 9.31 -13.42 -36.76
CA THR A 662 9.71 -14.79 -37.15
C THR A 662 9.47 -15.01 -38.64
N VAL A 663 10.48 -15.58 -39.31
CA VAL A 663 10.43 -16.00 -40.70
C VAL A 663 9.82 -17.40 -40.79
N GLY A 664 8.90 -17.60 -41.74
CA GLY A 664 8.20 -18.86 -42.01
C GLY A 664 7.16 -19.28 -40.98
N MET A 665 6.79 -18.37 -40.07
CA MET A 665 5.81 -18.62 -39.01
C MET A 665 5.32 -17.31 -38.41
N GLY A 666 4.00 -17.14 -38.28
CA GLY A 666 3.42 -16.01 -37.55
C GLY A 666 3.86 -15.99 -36.08
N THR A 667 4.10 -14.80 -35.55
CA THR A 667 4.38 -14.58 -34.13
C THR A 667 3.06 -14.44 -33.36
N GLY A 668 2.86 -15.28 -32.35
CA GLY A 668 1.58 -15.36 -31.62
C GLY A 668 0.49 -16.10 -32.39
N LEU A 669 -0.73 -16.02 -31.88
CA LEU A 669 -1.93 -16.70 -32.36
C LEU A 669 -3.10 -15.74 -32.19
N LEU A 670 -4.00 -15.65 -33.16
CA LEU A 670 -5.23 -14.85 -33.05
C LEU A 670 -6.34 -15.50 -33.88
N ALA A 671 -7.51 -15.72 -33.28
CA ALA A 671 -8.69 -16.27 -33.92
C ALA A 671 -9.97 -15.84 -33.20
N ASP A 672 -10.77 -15.02 -33.88
CA ASP A 672 -12.13 -14.58 -33.52
C ASP A 672 -13.22 -15.47 -34.14
N PHE A 673 -12.83 -16.43 -35.00
CA PHE A 673 -13.70 -17.37 -35.73
C PHE A 673 -14.80 -16.79 -36.62
N GLU A 674 -15.01 -15.47 -36.65
CA GLU A 674 -15.98 -14.74 -37.49
C GLU A 674 -15.79 -14.98 -39.00
N SER A 675 -14.56 -15.26 -39.43
CA SER A 675 -14.23 -15.64 -40.82
C SER A 675 -14.22 -17.16 -41.06
N GLY A 676 -14.71 -17.94 -40.10
CA GLY A 676 -14.67 -19.40 -40.05
C GLY A 676 -13.41 -19.98 -39.41
N ILE A 677 -13.27 -21.30 -39.47
CA ILE A 677 -12.22 -22.07 -38.76
C ILE A 677 -10.78 -21.77 -39.24
N GLY A 678 -10.61 -21.20 -40.43
CA GLY A 678 -9.30 -20.83 -40.97
C GLY A 678 -8.33 -22.01 -41.07
N SER A 679 -7.16 -21.89 -40.44
CA SER A 679 -6.13 -22.95 -40.39
C SER A 679 -6.20 -23.84 -39.14
N TRP A 680 -7.24 -23.72 -38.31
CA TRP A 680 -7.47 -24.63 -37.20
C TRP A 680 -8.03 -25.97 -37.71
N SER A 681 -7.84 -27.03 -36.93
CA SER A 681 -8.35 -28.37 -37.23
C SER A 681 -8.96 -29.00 -35.99
N SER A 682 -10.13 -29.62 -36.10
CA SER A 682 -10.65 -30.51 -35.07
C SER A 682 -10.36 -31.99 -35.38
N GLY A 683 -10.47 -32.83 -34.36
CA GLY A 683 -10.50 -34.27 -34.54
C GLY A 683 -10.59 -35.04 -33.21
N PRO A 684 -10.96 -36.33 -33.25
CA PRO A 684 -10.99 -37.18 -32.08
C PRO A 684 -9.56 -37.48 -31.59
N VAL A 685 -9.35 -37.42 -30.27
CA VAL A 685 -8.04 -37.66 -29.64
C VAL A 685 -7.72 -39.16 -29.56
N ALA A 686 -8.74 -40.01 -29.52
CA ALA A 686 -8.63 -41.47 -29.65
C ALA A 686 -9.34 -41.96 -30.93
N PRO A 687 -8.84 -43.00 -31.64
CA PRO A 687 -9.42 -43.44 -32.93
C PRO A 687 -10.88 -43.90 -32.92
N THR A 688 -11.48 -44.08 -31.75
CA THR A 688 -12.88 -44.50 -31.55
C THR A 688 -13.74 -43.43 -30.88
N ALA A 689 -13.18 -42.26 -30.55
CA ALA A 689 -13.92 -41.17 -29.95
C ALA A 689 -14.74 -40.42 -31.00
N ILE A 690 -15.81 -39.78 -30.56
CA ILE A 690 -16.61 -38.84 -31.34
C ILE A 690 -15.91 -37.48 -31.34
N ASP A 691 -16.10 -36.68 -32.39
CA ASP A 691 -15.71 -35.27 -32.48
C ASP A 691 -16.93 -34.44 -32.89
N GLU A 692 -17.42 -33.61 -31.97
CA GLU A 692 -18.49 -32.64 -32.22
C GLU A 692 -17.98 -31.18 -32.28
N TRP A 693 -16.66 -30.94 -32.40
CA TRP A 693 -16.15 -29.58 -32.62
C TRP A 693 -16.58 -29.03 -33.98
N HIS A 694 -17.31 -27.91 -33.98
CA HIS A 694 -17.75 -27.22 -35.18
C HIS A 694 -17.94 -25.70 -34.94
N LEU A 695 -18.01 -24.93 -36.01
CA LEU A 695 -18.35 -23.51 -35.94
C LEU A 695 -19.84 -23.34 -35.64
N SER A 696 -20.18 -22.55 -34.62
CA SER A 696 -21.55 -22.38 -34.13
C SER A 696 -21.93 -20.90 -34.00
N ALA A 697 -23.14 -20.55 -34.44
CA ALA A 697 -23.76 -19.25 -34.21
C ALA A 697 -24.71 -19.24 -32.99
N THR A 698 -24.73 -20.33 -32.20
CA THR A 698 -25.62 -20.46 -31.03
C THR A 698 -25.20 -19.55 -29.88
N ARG A 699 -23.88 -19.42 -29.67
CA ARG A 699 -23.25 -18.48 -28.73
C ARG A 699 -21.98 -17.97 -29.38
N ALA A 700 -21.72 -16.68 -29.24
CA ALA A 700 -20.45 -16.04 -29.58
C ALA A 700 -20.16 -14.93 -28.55
N HIS A 701 -18.92 -14.48 -28.53
CA HIS A 701 -18.42 -13.33 -27.79
C HIS A 701 -17.75 -12.38 -28.79
N GLY A 702 -17.94 -11.07 -28.66
CA GLY A 702 -17.42 -10.09 -29.63
C GLY A 702 -18.11 -10.06 -31.01
N GLY A 703 -18.58 -11.21 -31.52
CA GLY A 703 -19.14 -11.38 -32.87
C GLY A 703 -20.42 -12.23 -32.96
N VAL A 704 -20.48 -13.08 -33.98
CA VAL A 704 -21.64 -13.88 -34.43
C VAL A 704 -21.38 -15.39 -34.33
N THR A 705 -20.14 -15.85 -34.36
CA THR A 705 -19.76 -17.28 -34.40
C THR A 705 -18.58 -17.63 -33.50
N SER A 706 -18.69 -18.72 -32.75
CA SER A 706 -17.59 -19.31 -31.97
C SER A 706 -17.35 -20.77 -32.34
N MET A 707 -16.30 -21.39 -31.81
CA MET A 707 -16.10 -22.84 -31.92
C MET A 707 -16.79 -23.56 -30.77
N LYS A 708 -17.63 -24.56 -31.08
CA LYS A 708 -18.41 -25.35 -30.13
C LYS A 708 -18.05 -26.85 -30.20
N ALA A 709 -17.79 -27.49 -29.07
CA ALA A 709 -17.92 -28.94 -28.87
C ALA A 709 -19.32 -29.29 -28.33
N GLY A 710 -19.95 -30.29 -28.92
CA GLY A 710 -21.30 -30.78 -28.57
C GLY A 710 -22.32 -30.58 -29.70
N SER A 711 -23.55 -31.09 -29.53
CA SER A 711 -24.56 -31.13 -30.59
C SER A 711 -24.76 -29.83 -31.38
N SER A 712 -24.86 -29.96 -32.71
CA SER A 712 -25.16 -28.86 -33.65
C SER A 712 -26.62 -28.41 -33.67
N LEU A 713 -27.50 -28.99 -32.84
CA LEU A 713 -28.90 -28.55 -32.72
C LEU A 713 -29.03 -27.31 -31.83
N ASP A 714 -29.85 -26.36 -32.29
CA ASP A 714 -30.15 -25.12 -31.57
C ASP A 714 -30.86 -25.39 -30.22
N PRO A 715 -30.34 -24.86 -29.09
CA PRO A 715 -30.99 -24.85 -27.77
C PRO A 715 -32.46 -24.42 -27.81
N SER A 716 -32.80 -23.43 -28.64
CA SER A 716 -34.15 -22.90 -28.85
C SER A 716 -35.01 -23.68 -29.87
N GLY A 717 -34.40 -24.60 -30.62
CA GLY A 717 -35.07 -25.41 -31.65
C GLY A 717 -35.92 -26.57 -31.12
N GLY A 718 -36.59 -27.29 -32.02
CA GLY A 718 -37.32 -28.52 -31.70
C GLY A 718 -36.40 -29.76 -31.65
N GLY A 719 -36.57 -30.60 -30.63
CA GLY A 719 -35.79 -31.85 -30.44
C GLY A 719 -35.99 -32.44 -29.04
N THR A 720 -35.46 -33.63 -28.78
CA THR A 720 -35.30 -34.15 -27.41
C THR A 720 -34.09 -33.50 -26.74
N ASN A 721 -34.04 -33.51 -25.40
CA ASN A 721 -32.87 -33.02 -24.67
C ASN A 721 -31.62 -33.85 -25.01
N ASP A 722 -31.78 -35.16 -25.17
CA ASP A 722 -30.75 -36.12 -25.56
C ASP A 722 -30.11 -35.78 -26.93
N ALA A 723 -30.87 -35.17 -27.85
CA ALA A 723 -30.34 -34.74 -29.15
C ALA A 723 -29.65 -33.36 -29.11
N LYS A 724 -29.79 -32.62 -28.01
CA LYS A 724 -29.24 -31.27 -27.80
C LYS A 724 -28.00 -31.25 -26.89
N THR A 725 -27.70 -32.37 -26.24
CA THR A 725 -26.50 -32.53 -25.40
C THR A 725 -25.31 -32.99 -26.25
N TYR A 726 -24.08 -32.87 -25.74
CA TYR A 726 -22.90 -33.47 -26.36
C TYR A 726 -22.92 -34.99 -26.25
N ALA A 727 -22.25 -35.69 -27.17
CA ALA A 727 -22.23 -37.14 -27.21
C ALA A 727 -21.66 -37.79 -25.94
N ASP A 728 -22.18 -38.97 -25.58
CA ASP A 728 -21.56 -39.84 -24.56
C ASP A 728 -20.23 -40.41 -25.09
N LEU A 729 -19.22 -40.53 -24.22
CA LEU A 729 -17.85 -40.98 -24.53
C LEU A 729 -17.12 -40.17 -25.61
N GLU A 730 -17.37 -38.86 -25.66
CA GLU A 730 -16.60 -37.93 -26.48
C GLU A 730 -15.18 -37.77 -25.91
N ASP A 731 -14.21 -37.59 -26.81
CA ASP A 731 -12.82 -37.22 -26.48
C ASP A 731 -12.18 -36.60 -27.72
N ALA A 732 -12.43 -35.31 -27.93
CA ALA A 732 -12.04 -34.58 -29.14
C ALA A 732 -11.36 -33.25 -28.82
N ALA A 733 -10.57 -32.77 -29.77
CA ALA A 733 -9.83 -31.53 -29.61
C ALA A 733 -9.85 -30.62 -30.83
N LEU A 734 -10.05 -29.33 -30.58
CA LEU A 734 -9.78 -28.24 -31.50
C LEU A 734 -8.31 -27.82 -31.37
N VAL A 735 -7.55 -27.94 -32.47
CA VAL A 735 -6.09 -27.77 -32.52
C VAL A 735 -5.73 -26.56 -33.38
N SER A 736 -4.87 -25.69 -32.85
CA SER A 736 -4.33 -24.52 -33.55
C SER A 736 -3.31 -24.88 -34.64
N PRO A 737 -3.12 -24.02 -35.66
CA PRO A 737 -1.93 -24.09 -36.51
C PRO A 737 -0.66 -23.91 -35.67
N MET A 738 0.49 -24.35 -36.19
CA MET A 738 1.77 -24.15 -35.50
C MET A 738 2.21 -22.69 -35.57
N PHE A 739 2.55 -22.10 -34.43
CA PHE A 739 2.92 -20.69 -34.31
C PHE A 739 4.17 -20.50 -33.43
N TYR A 740 4.82 -19.35 -33.57
CA TYR A 740 5.98 -19.02 -32.75
C TYR A 740 5.51 -18.31 -31.49
N LEU A 741 5.76 -18.93 -30.34
CA LEU A 741 5.47 -18.40 -29.02
C LEU A 741 6.67 -17.58 -28.50
N PRO A 742 6.52 -16.26 -28.30
CA PRO A 742 7.53 -15.47 -27.59
C PRO A 742 7.76 -15.98 -26.16
N PRO A 743 8.97 -15.89 -25.60
CA PRO A 743 9.21 -16.15 -24.19
C PRO A 743 8.36 -15.22 -23.31
N GLY A 744 7.81 -15.74 -22.21
CA GLY A 744 6.98 -14.93 -21.29
C GLY A 744 5.64 -14.51 -21.89
N SER A 745 5.03 -15.36 -22.72
CA SER A 745 3.70 -15.14 -23.28
C SER A 745 2.56 -15.74 -22.45
N GLN A 746 1.33 -15.32 -22.74
CA GLN A 746 0.10 -15.93 -22.23
C GLN A 746 -0.84 -16.27 -23.38
N LEU A 747 -1.67 -17.31 -23.21
CA LEU A 747 -2.85 -17.56 -24.03
C LEU A 747 -4.05 -16.91 -23.34
N ALA A 748 -4.86 -16.14 -24.06
CA ALA A 748 -6.15 -15.65 -23.58
C ALA A 748 -7.26 -16.09 -24.55
N PHE A 749 -8.41 -16.46 -24.03
CA PHE A 749 -9.59 -16.83 -24.81
C PHE A 749 -10.86 -16.65 -23.98
N TYR A 750 -12.01 -16.53 -24.62
CA TYR A 750 -13.31 -16.56 -23.95
C TYR A 750 -13.87 -17.98 -23.96
N SER A 751 -14.42 -18.38 -22.82
CA SER A 751 -14.91 -19.74 -22.57
C SER A 751 -16.32 -19.69 -21.98
N TRP A 752 -17.22 -20.47 -22.55
CA TRP A 752 -18.53 -20.78 -21.97
C TRP A 752 -18.76 -22.27 -22.08
N ILE A 753 -18.95 -22.97 -20.97
CA ILE A 753 -18.98 -24.44 -20.94
C ILE A 753 -20.10 -24.94 -20.05
N ASP A 754 -21.06 -25.65 -20.63
CA ASP A 754 -22.18 -26.26 -19.90
C ASP A 754 -22.03 -27.78 -19.95
N ALA A 755 -21.56 -28.37 -18.86
CA ALA A 755 -21.16 -29.79 -18.77
C ALA A 755 -21.50 -30.41 -17.39
N GLU A 756 -21.54 -31.74 -17.35
CA GLU A 756 -22.01 -32.49 -16.19
C GLU A 756 -21.08 -32.43 -14.95
N THR A 757 -21.68 -32.14 -13.80
CA THR A 757 -21.00 -32.10 -12.49
C THR A 757 -21.74 -32.87 -11.41
N ASN A 758 -20.98 -33.40 -10.44
CA ASN A 758 -21.50 -34.04 -9.23
C ASN A 758 -21.76 -33.04 -8.07
N GLY A 759 -21.64 -31.73 -8.35
CA GLY A 759 -21.62 -30.67 -7.35
C GLY A 759 -20.27 -30.53 -6.63
N GLY A 760 -20.02 -29.35 -6.05
CA GLY A 760 -18.70 -29.00 -5.51
C GLY A 760 -17.65 -28.90 -6.62
N THR A 761 -16.45 -29.44 -6.39
CA THR A 761 -15.33 -29.41 -7.35
C THR A 761 -15.19 -30.69 -8.18
N ILE A 762 -16.19 -31.59 -8.16
CA ILE A 762 -16.13 -32.86 -8.90
C ILE A 762 -17.02 -32.79 -10.13
N ALA A 763 -16.42 -33.07 -11.28
CA ALA A 763 -17.08 -33.17 -12.58
C ALA A 763 -17.19 -34.63 -13.04
N TRP A 764 -18.13 -34.90 -13.94
CA TRP A 764 -18.17 -36.14 -14.71
C TRP A 764 -17.60 -35.94 -16.11
N ASP A 765 -17.89 -34.78 -16.70
CA ASP A 765 -17.47 -34.34 -18.03
C ASP A 765 -16.76 -32.99 -17.96
N GLY A 766 -15.93 -32.67 -18.94
CA GLY A 766 -15.34 -31.33 -19.01
C GLY A 766 -14.24 -31.15 -20.04
N GLY A 767 -13.75 -29.91 -20.13
CA GLY A 767 -12.74 -29.50 -21.09
C GLY A 767 -11.50 -28.88 -20.46
N ARG A 768 -10.32 -29.10 -21.08
CA ARG A 768 -9.05 -28.46 -20.68
C ARG A 768 -8.24 -27.98 -21.87
N VAL A 769 -7.22 -27.16 -21.61
CA VAL A 769 -6.29 -26.66 -22.63
C VAL A 769 -4.95 -27.36 -22.51
N GLU A 770 -4.37 -27.76 -23.64
CA GLU A 770 -3.11 -28.48 -23.72
C GLU A 770 -2.18 -27.83 -24.77
N ILE A 771 -0.87 -27.94 -24.58
CA ILE A 771 0.18 -27.43 -25.48
C ILE A 771 1.09 -28.56 -25.96
N SER A 772 1.56 -28.47 -27.19
CA SER A 772 2.63 -29.31 -27.74
C SER A 772 3.77 -28.42 -28.20
N SER A 773 4.96 -28.65 -27.65
CA SER A 773 6.19 -27.97 -28.07
C SER A 773 6.86 -28.76 -29.20
N ARG A 774 7.10 -28.12 -30.35
CA ARG A 774 7.79 -28.69 -31.53
C ARG A 774 7.19 -30.02 -32.04
N GLY A 775 5.87 -30.21 -31.90
CA GLY A 775 5.19 -31.46 -32.28
C GLY A 775 5.44 -32.63 -31.32
N GLY A 776 5.90 -32.34 -30.10
CA GLY A 776 6.05 -33.31 -29.01
C GLY A 776 4.72 -33.76 -28.38
N PRO A 777 4.77 -34.45 -27.23
CA PRO A 777 3.54 -34.84 -26.51
C PRO A 777 2.72 -33.62 -26.11
N TRP A 778 1.41 -33.86 -25.89
CA TRP A 778 0.49 -32.84 -25.39
C TRP A 778 0.51 -32.79 -23.87
N GLU A 779 0.76 -31.60 -23.32
CA GLU A 779 0.89 -31.33 -21.90
C GLU A 779 -0.19 -30.33 -21.45
N PRO A 780 -0.84 -30.48 -20.28
CA PRO A 780 -1.87 -29.55 -19.82
C PRO A 780 -1.26 -28.18 -19.48
N ILE A 781 -1.96 -27.11 -19.85
CA ILE A 781 -1.54 -25.72 -19.57
C ILE A 781 -2.17 -25.27 -18.24
N PRO A 782 -1.41 -24.72 -17.29
CA PRO A 782 -1.98 -24.07 -16.12
C PRO A 782 -2.72 -22.77 -16.51
N VAL A 783 -3.89 -22.56 -15.90
CA VAL A 783 -4.78 -21.42 -16.16
C VAL A 783 -4.96 -20.59 -14.89
N ASP A 784 -5.04 -19.27 -15.04
CA ASP A 784 -5.21 -18.35 -13.91
C ASP A 784 -6.58 -18.60 -13.25
N GLY A 785 -6.58 -18.73 -11.91
CA GLY A 785 -7.74 -19.19 -11.13
C GLY A 785 -8.02 -20.70 -11.19
N GLY A 786 -7.25 -21.46 -11.97
CA GLY A 786 -7.39 -22.91 -12.11
C GLY A 786 -8.61 -23.36 -12.93
N TYR A 787 -8.70 -24.68 -13.13
CA TYR A 787 -9.78 -25.29 -13.91
C TYR A 787 -11.12 -25.36 -13.15
N GLY A 788 -11.09 -25.34 -11.81
CA GLY A 788 -12.27 -25.26 -10.94
C GLY A 788 -12.97 -26.60 -10.66
N HIS A 789 -12.84 -27.58 -11.55
CA HIS A 789 -13.29 -28.96 -11.31
C HIS A 789 -12.21 -29.98 -11.64
N GLN A 790 -12.36 -31.19 -11.10
CA GLN A 790 -11.60 -32.38 -11.47
C GLN A 790 -12.59 -33.48 -11.89
N ILE A 791 -12.32 -34.17 -12.99
CA ILE A 791 -13.16 -35.32 -13.38
C ILE A 791 -12.96 -36.45 -12.37
N ALA A 792 -14.06 -37.03 -11.89
CA ALA A 792 -14.05 -38.15 -10.95
C ALA A 792 -13.20 -39.33 -11.46
N PHE A 793 -12.45 -39.98 -10.56
CA PHE A 793 -11.54 -41.08 -10.91
C PHE A 793 -12.27 -42.34 -11.42
N ASP A 794 -13.55 -42.48 -11.09
CA ASP A 794 -14.47 -43.52 -11.53
C ASP A 794 -15.33 -43.13 -12.74
N SER A 795 -15.13 -41.94 -13.32
CA SER A 795 -15.73 -41.54 -14.60
C SER A 795 -15.13 -42.36 -15.77
N GLY A 796 -15.95 -42.73 -16.75
CA GLY A 796 -15.49 -43.31 -18.02
C GLY A 796 -14.74 -42.34 -18.92
N ALA A 797 -14.85 -41.03 -18.68
CA ALA A 797 -14.21 -40.00 -19.51
C ALA A 797 -12.69 -40.19 -19.61
N SER A 798 -12.13 -39.89 -20.80
CA SER A 798 -10.70 -40.00 -21.07
C SER A 798 -9.84 -39.09 -20.18
N LEU A 799 -10.44 -38.02 -19.66
CA LEU A 799 -9.82 -37.04 -18.76
C LEU A 799 -10.06 -37.35 -17.26
N ARG A 800 -10.50 -38.55 -16.87
CA ARG A 800 -10.68 -38.94 -15.46
C ARG A 800 -9.45 -38.64 -14.58
N GLY A 801 -9.67 -38.07 -13.41
CA GLY A 801 -8.63 -37.63 -12.48
C GLY A 801 -7.86 -36.39 -12.92
N ALA A 802 -8.21 -35.75 -14.04
CA ALA A 802 -7.61 -34.49 -14.48
C ALA A 802 -8.50 -33.28 -14.15
N ASP A 803 -7.84 -32.14 -13.95
CA ASP A 803 -8.51 -30.86 -13.76
C ASP A 803 -9.06 -30.35 -15.11
N VAL A 804 -10.32 -29.91 -15.09
CA VAL A 804 -11.10 -29.49 -16.26
C VAL A 804 -12.06 -28.34 -15.91
N PHE A 805 -12.40 -27.52 -16.89
CA PHE A 805 -13.59 -26.69 -16.82
C PHE A 805 -14.82 -27.58 -16.96
N SER A 806 -15.85 -27.30 -16.15
CA SER A 806 -17.14 -27.98 -16.15
C SER A 806 -18.15 -27.11 -15.37
N GLY A 807 -19.39 -27.58 -15.22
CA GLY A 807 -20.49 -26.84 -14.58
C GLY A 807 -21.29 -26.03 -15.60
N SER A 808 -21.94 -24.96 -15.16
CA SER A 808 -22.89 -24.18 -15.98
C SER A 808 -22.75 -22.65 -15.70
N PRO A 809 -21.92 -21.93 -16.47
CA PRO A 809 -21.63 -20.52 -16.24
C PRO A 809 -22.77 -19.62 -16.74
N GLN A 810 -23.11 -18.62 -15.96
CA GLN A 810 -24.18 -17.67 -16.31
C GLN A 810 -23.77 -16.66 -17.40
N SER A 811 -22.47 -16.55 -17.70
CA SER A 811 -21.90 -15.63 -18.69
C SER A 811 -20.58 -16.17 -19.25
N TRP A 812 -20.12 -15.63 -20.38
CA TRP A 812 -18.80 -15.91 -20.94
C TRP A 812 -17.70 -15.51 -19.94
N ARG A 813 -16.71 -16.38 -19.74
CA ARG A 813 -15.55 -16.12 -18.88
C ARG A 813 -14.29 -15.99 -19.72
N ARG A 814 -13.59 -14.86 -19.61
CA ARG A 814 -12.21 -14.73 -20.11
C ARG A 814 -11.29 -15.65 -19.30
N VAL A 815 -10.57 -16.54 -19.97
CA VAL A 815 -9.57 -17.44 -19.41
C VAL A 815 -8.20 -16.95 -19.87
N VAL A 816 -7.23 -16.97 -18.97
CA VAL A 816 -5.82 -16.74 -19.27
C VAL A 816 -5.03 -17.98 -18.86
N ALA A 817 -4.13 -18.44 -19.71
CA ALA A 817 -3.26 -19.59 -19.49
C ALA A 817 -1.78 -19.17 -19.55
N ASP A 818 -1.00 -19.67 -18.61
CA ASP A 818 0.41 -19.37 -18.47
C ASP A 818 1.23 -20.14 -19.50
N LEU A 819 1.80 -19.42 -20.48
CA LEU A 819 2.73 -19.99 -21.45
C LEU A 819 4.20 -19.64 -21.14
N SER A 820 4.51 -19.02 -20.00
CA SER A 820 5.86 -18.52 -19.65
C SER A 820 6.91 -19.63 -19.57
N ALA A 821 6.49 -20.87 -19.33
CA ALA A 821 7.35 -22.06 -19.31
C ALA A 821 7.75 -22.56 -20.71
N TYR A 822 7.11 -22.04 -21.77
CA TYR A 822 7.28 -22.46 -23.16
C TYR A 822 7.80 -21.30 -24.01
N ALA A 823 8.53 -21.62 -25.08
CA ALA A 823 9.01 -20.65 -26.06
C ALA A 823 9.35 -21.33 -27.38
N GLY A 824 9.23 -20.59 -28.48
CA GLY A 824 9.49 -21.08 -29.82
C GLY A 824 8.29 -21.79 -30.46
N PRO A 825 8.51 -22.76 -31.35
CA PRO A 825 7.42 -23.34 -32.15
C PRO A 825 6.52 -24.25 -31.33
N VAL A 826 5.23 -23.91 -31.22
CA VAL A 826 4.23 -24.65 -30.43
C VAL A 826 2.90 -24.76 -31.17
N GLN A 827 2.03 -25.64 -30.66
CA GLN A 827 0.59 -25.65 -30.93
C GLN A 827 -0.16 -25.73 -29.59
N VAL A 828 -1.29 -25.04 -29.47
CA VAL A 828 -2.27 -25.24 -28.40
C VAL A 828 -3.50 -26.00 -28.90
N ARG A 829 -4.20 -26.71 -28.01
CA ARG A 829 -5.49 -27.33 -28.30
C ARG A 829 -6.47 -27.24 -27.13
N PHE A 830 -7.75 -27.17 -27.44
CA PHE A 830 -8.85 -27.27 -26.50
C PHE A 830 -9.43 -28.68 -26.60
N ARG A 831 -9.36 -29.46 -25.52
CA ARG A 831 -9.79 -30.86 -25.49
C ARG A 831 -10.98 -31.03 -24.56
N PHE A 832 -12.08 -31.58 -25.07
CA PHE A 832 -13.29 -31.89 -24.32
C PHE A 832 -13.44 -33.41 -24.18
N SER A 833 -13.96 -33.91 -23.05
CA SER A 833 -14.28 -35.33 -22.87
C SER A 833 -15.45 -35.57 -21.92
N SER A 834 -16.27 -36.58 -22.25
CA SER A 834 -17.47 -36.98 -21.52
C SER A 834 -17.46 -38.47 -21.11
N ASN A 835 -18.32 -38.81 -20.16
CA ASN A 835 -18.53 -40.14 -19.56
C ASN A 835 -19.48 -41.03 -20.40
N GLU A 836 -19.89 -42.18 -19.85
CA GLU A 836 -20.84 -43.10 -20.47
C GLU A 836 -22.29 -42.58 -20.59
N GLN A 837 -22.67 -41.52 -19.88
CA GLN A 837 -24.04 -41.06 -19.79
C GLN A 837 -24.17 -39.65 -19.18
N ASN A 838 -24.58 -38.69 -20.00
CA ASN A 838 -25.08 -37.39 -19.53
C ASN A 838 -26.28 -37.58 -18.54
N GLN A 839 -26.19 -37.15 -17.26
CA GLN A 839 -27.28 -37.31 -16.26
C GLN A 839 -27.79 -36.01 -15.60
N PRO A 840 -28.93 -35.50 -16.09
CA PRO A 840 -29.87 -34.80 -15.21
C PRO A 840 -31.26 -35.41 -15.39
N PHE A 841 -31.49 -36.67 -15.01
CA PHE A 841 -32.75 -37.37 -15.31
C PHE A 841 -33.96 -36.91 -14.49
N LEU A 842 -35.14 -36.90 -15.13
CA LEU A 842 -36.43 -36.92 -14.43
C LEU A 842 -36.74 -38.34 -13.95
N PHE A 843 -36.65 -38.58 -12.64
CA PHE A 843 -36.94 -39.87 -11.99
C PHE A 843 -38.33 -40.47 -12.31
N SER A 844 -39.28 -39.66 -12.80
CA SER A 844 -40.63 -40.08 -13.17
C SER A 844 -40.79 -40.55 -14.62
N THR A 845 -39.85 -40.22 -15.52
CA THR A 845 -39.98 -40.50 -16.96
C THR A 845 -38.74 -41.14 -17.60
N GLY A 846 -37.58 -41.06 -16.95
CA GLY A 846 -36.31 -41.57 -17.49
C GLY A 846 -35.72 -40.72 -18.63
N ALA A 847 -36.33 -39.58 -18.96
CA ALA A 847 -35.78 -38.60 -19.91
C ALA A 847 -34.88 -37.59 -19.19
N LEU A 848 -33.92 -37.01 -19.90
CA LEU A 848 -33.10 -35.91 -19.37
C LEU A 848 -34.02 -34.69 -19.05
N ALA A 849 -33.93 -34.16 -17.85
CA ALA A 849 -34.67 -32.99 -17.35
C ALA A 849 -34.20 -31.67 -17.99
N ARG A 850 -32.93 -31.63 -18.40
CA ARG A 850 -32.28 -30.58 -19.19
C ARG A 850 -31.27 -31.21 -20.15
N TYR A 851 -30.73 -30.45 -21.09
CA TYR A 851 -29.52 -30.80 -21.84
C TYR A 851 -28.31 -30.07 -21.24
N TYR A 852 -27.11 -30.49 -21.66
CA TYR A 852 -25.86 -29.76 -21.44
C TYR A 852 -25.33 -29.28 -22.79
N GLU A 853 -25.14 -27.98 -22.97
CA GLU A 853 -24.81 -27.45 -24.30
C GLU A 853 -23.40 -27.76 -24.80
N GLY A 854 -22.47 -28.18 -23.93
CA GLY A 854 -21.06 -28.44 -24.28
C GLY A 854 -20.17 -27.20 -24.12
N TRP A 855 -19.03 -27.18 -24.81
CA TRP A 855 -18.00 -26.16 -24.63
C TRP A 855 -17.86 -25.23 -25.85
N TYR A 856 -18.01 -23.94 -25.63
CA TYR A 856 -17.76 -22.88 -26.60
C TYR A 856 -16.45 -22.15 -26.26
N VAL A 857 -15.63 -21.91 -27.28
CA VAL A 857 -14.34 -21.21 -27.23
C VAL A 857 -14.32 -20.12 -28.30
N ASP A 858 -13.91 -18.92 -27.89
CA ASP A 858 -13.97 -17.72 -28.73
C ASP A 858 -12.83 -16.74 -28.42
N ASP A 859 -12.61 -15.73 -29.27
CA ASP A 859 -11.64 -14.64 -29.08
C ASP A 859 -10.24 -15.11 -28.62
N VAL A 860 -9.71 -16.15 -29.29
CA VAL A 860 -8.42 -16.76 -28.92
C VAL A 860 -7.28 -15.84 -29.33
N SER A 861 -6.37 -15.55 -28.40
CA SER A 861 -5.20 -14.71 -28.62
C SER A 861 -3.98 -15.18 -27.82
N VAL A 862 -2.78 -15.01 -28.38
CA VAL A 862 -1.52 -15.12 -27.66
C VAL A 862 -0.79 -13.79 -27.74
N GLY A 863 -0.39 -13.27 -26.59
CA GLY A 863 0.36 -12.02 -26.47
C GLY A 863 1.46 -12.11 -25.41
N PRO A 864 2.21 -11.02 -25.17
CA PRO A 864 3.06 -10.89 -23.99
C PRO A 864 2.23 -11.15 -22.73
N ARG A 865 2.81 -11.84 -21.75
CA ARG A 865 2.16 -12.02 -20.46
C ARG A 865 2.26 -10.73 -19.67
N VAL A 866 1.14 -10.01 -19.59
CA VAL A 866 1.05 -8.73 -18.87
C VAL A 866 1.06 -8.94 -17.36
N ASP A 867 0.63 -10.12 -16.90
CA ASP A 867 0.63 -10.53 -15.50
C ASP A 867 1.40 -11.84 -15.29
N GLY A 868 2.55 -11.76 -14.62
CA GLY A 868 3.18 -12.94 -14.03
C GLY A 868 2.26 -13.54 -12.96
N GLY A 869 1.39 -14.47 -13.38
CA GLY A 869 0.53 -15.26 -12.51
C GLY A 869 1.33 -16.12 -11.52
N PRO A 870 0.63 -16.84 -10.62
CA PRO A 870 1.11 -17.12 -9.27
C PRO A 870 2.53 -17.66 -9.25
N ALA A 871 3.46 -16.82 -8.79
CA ALA A 871 4.80 -17.25 -8.47
C ALA A 871 4.70 -18.46 -7.52
N ARG A 872 5.49 -19.52 -7.78
CA ARG A 872 5.67 -20.63 -6.83
C ARG A 872 5.83 -20.03 -5.44
N SER A 873 4.84 -20.22 -4.57
CA SER A 873 4.95 -19.71 -3.22
C SER A 873 6.13 -20.42 -2.57
N VAL A 874 7.04 -19.64 -2.01
CA VAL A 874 8.05 -20.21 -1.12
C VAL A 874 7.27 -20.75 0.06
N LEU A 875 7.42 -22.05 0.33
CA LEU A 875 6.86 -22.70 1.51
C LEU A 875 7.08 -21.76 2.70
N SER A 876 6.00 -21.36 3.39
CA SER A 876 6.10 -20.45 4.52
C SER A 876 5.65 -21.19 5.77
N LEU A 877 6.49 -21.20 6.80
CA LEU A 877 6.19 -21.83 8.08
C LEU A 877 6.14 -20.75 9.17
N ARG A 878 4.95 -20.54 9.74
CA ARG A 878 4.72 -19.61 10.85
C ARG A 878 4.29 -20.39 12.08
N GLY A 879 4.62 -19.90 13.27
CA GLY A 879 4.25 -20.52 14.54
C GLY A 879 3.95 -19.48 15.62
N GLY A 880 2.85 -19.64 16.34
CA GLY A 880 2.45 -18.74 17.43
C GLY A 880 1.59 -19.43 18.50
N PRO A 881 1.62 -18.97 19.77
CA PRO A 881 2.53 -17.96 20.32
C PRO A 881 3.99 -18.44 20.35
N ASN A 882 4.94 -17.50 20.32
CA ASN A 882 6.37 -17.78 20.36
C ASN A 882 7.13 -16.57 20.95
N PRO A 883 7.67 -16.64 22.19
CA PRO A 883 7.75 -17.83 23.05
C PRO A 883 6.39 -18.34 23.54
N PHE A 884 6.33 -19.63 23.87
CA PHE A 884 5.16 -20.25 24.52
C PHE A 884 5.53 -20.91 25.85
N ARG A 885 4.55 -21.06 26.75
CA ARG A 885 4.75 -21.52 28.14
C ARG A 885 4.10 -22.87 28.44
N ALA A 886 4.81 -23.73 29.16
CA ALA A 886 4.30 -25.04 29.58
C ALA A 886 4.45 -25.24 31.09
N SER A 887 3.46 -24.80 31.88
CA SER A 887 3.49 -24.90 33.35
C SER A 887 2.57 -26.00 33.89
N HIS A 888 2.73 -26.34 35.17
CA HIS A 888 2.04 -27.46 35.82
C HIS A 888 0.52 -27.23 35.96
N GLY A 889 -0.24 -27.59 34.92
CA GLY A 889 -1.70 -27.53 34.89
C GLY A 889 -2.27 -26.84 33.64
N PHE A 890 -1.48 -25.98 33.00
CA PHE A 890 -1.83 -25.31 31.74
C PHE A 890 -0.67 -25.42 30.74
N THR A 891 -0.85 -26.24 29.71
CA THR A 891 0.00 -26.17 28.52
C THR A 891 -0.61 -25.16 27.56
N SER A 892 -0.02 -23.95 27.45
CA SER A 892 -0.14 -23.25 26.18
C SER A 892 0.56 -24.09 25.12
N ALA A 893 0.10 -24.01 23.88
CA ALA A 893 0.66 -24.79 22.78
C ALA A 893 0.96 -23.85 21.63
N ILE A 894 2.11 -24.03 20.99
CA ILE A 894 2.43 -23.31 19.75
C ILE A 894 1.70 -23.99 18.60
N SER A 895 0.91 -23.22 17.87
CA SER A 895 0.25 -23.66 16.64
C SER A 895 1.05 -23.17 15.45
N PHE A 896 1.45 -24.13 14.62
CA PHE A 896 2.11 -23.92 13.34
C PHE A 896 1.09 -23.87 12.21
N ARG A 897 1.37 -23.04 11.21
CA ARG A 897 0.59 -22.85 9.99
C ARG A 897 1.55 -22.77 8.81
N PHE A 898 1.25 -23.51 7.74
CA PHE A 898 2.02 -23.48 6.48
C PHE A 898 1.17 -23.91 5.29
N SER A 899 1.46 -23.37 4.11
CA SER A 899 0.72 -23.66 2.88
C SER A 899 1.52 -24.60 1.97
N ALA A 900 0.84 -25.36 1.10
CA ALA A 900 1.50 -26.07 0.01
C ALA A 900 2.24 -25.06 -0.91
N PRO A 901 3.44 -25.39 -1.46
CA PRO A 901 4.21 -24.41 -2.23
C PRO A 901 3.58 -23.98 -3.56
N ASP A 902 2.65 -24.77 -4.10
CA ASP A 902 1.82 -24.43 -5.25
C ASP A 902 0.54 -23.65 -4.89
N GLY A 903 0.24 -23.48 -3.60
CA GLY A 903 -0.97 -22.82 -3.11
C GLY A 903 -2.25 -23.63 -3.34
N LEU A 904 -2.15 -24.89 -3.78
CA LEU A 904 -3.31 -25.71 -4.17
C LEU A 904 -3.83 -26.55 -3.00
N PRO A 905 -5.12 -26.94 -3.02
CA PRO A 905 -5.63 -27.96 -2.10
C PRO A 905 -5.05 -29.34 -2.47
N HIS A 906 -4.51 -30.07 -1.49
CA HIS A 906 -3.99 -31.43 -1.69
C HIS A 906 -4.76 -32.46 -0.85
N PRO A 907 -5.90 -32.98 -1.34
CA PRO A 907 -6.67 -34.00 -0.63
C PRO A 907 -5.83 -35.25 -0.32
N GLY A 908 -5.76 -35.63 0.95
CA GLY A 908 -5.01 -36.82 1.39
C GLY A 908 -3.51 -36.58 1.64
N LEU A 909 -2.95 -35.41 1.32
CA LEU A 909 -1.60 -35.04 1.76
C LEU A 909 -1.63 -34.77 3.28
N THR A 910 -0.79 -35.49 4.03
CA THR A 910 -0.64 -35.33 5.49
C THR A 910 0.79 -34.94 5.84
N PRO A 911 1.19 -33.67 5.61
CA PRO A 911 2.55 -33.24 5.84
C PRO A 911 2.87 -33.22 7.34
N GLN A 912 4.15 -33.39 7.68
CA GLN A 912 4.61 -33.50 9.07
C GLN A 912 5.56 -32.36 9.44
N ILE A 913 5.38 -31.81 10.64
CA ILE A 913 6.37 -30.95 11.28
C ILE A 913 7.22 -31.78 12.24
N LYS A 914 8.54 -31.66 12.09
CA LYS A 914 9.54 -32.31 12.96
C LYS A 914 10.23 -31.26 13.81
N VAL A 915 10.14 -31.38 15.12
CA VAL A 915 10.74 -30.44 16.09
C VAL A 915 12.06 -31.00 16.59
N PHE A 916 13.13 -30.22 16.47
CA PHE A 916 14.49 -30.55 16.89
C PHE A 916 14.96 -29.65 18.03
N ASP A 917 15.80 -30.16 18.92
CA ASP A 917 16.52 -29.32 19.90
C ASP A 917 17.77 -28.66 19.28
N LEU A 918 18.43 -27.77 20.02
CA LEU A 918 19.66 -27.07 19.61
C LEU A 918 20.82 -28.00 19.18
N SER A 919 20.81 -29.29 19.56
CA SER A 919 21.82 -30.28 19.14
C SER A 919 21.48 -30.97 17.82
N GLY A 920 20.32 -30.66 17.22
CA GLY A 920 19.81 -31.31 16.02
C GLY A 920 19.14 -32.66 16.28
N ARG A 921 18.90 -33.03 17.55
CA ARG A 921 18.18 -34.25 17.92
C ARG A 921 16.68 -34.04 17.76
N LEU A 922 15.99 -35.01 17.15
CA LEU A 922 14.52 -35.01 17.01
C LEU A 922 13.85 -35.16 18.39
N VAL A 923 12.87 -34.30 18.67
CA VAL A 923 12.16 -34.19 19.95
C VAL A 923 10.70 -34.62 19.80
N ARG A 924 10.06 -34.24 18.69
CA ARG A 924 8.65 -34.48 18.42
C ARG A 924 8.38 -34.54 16.91
N THR A 925 7.51 -35.44 16.48
CA THR A 925 6.82 -35.36 15.18
C THR A 925 5.35 -34.95 15.39
N LEU A 926 4.85 -34.09 14.51
CA LEU A 926 3.50 -33.57 14.51
C LEU A 926 2.89 -33.83 13.14
N ASP A 927 1.83 -34.62 13.09
CA ASP A 927 0.99 -34.70 11.90
C ASP A 927 0.21 -33.39 11.77
N SER A 928 0.17 -32.82 10.57
CA SER A 928 -0.66 -31.65 10.28
C SER A 928 -1.98 -32.05 9.63
N ALA A 929 -3.02 -31.30 9.97
CA ALA A 929 -4.34 -31.41 9.34
C ALA A 929 -4.52 -30.25 8.34
N PRO A 930 -5.23 -30.46 7.22
CA PRO A 930 -5.68 -29.36 6.36
C PRO A 930 -6.50 -28.33 7.16
N ASP A 931 -6.38 -27.06 6.80
CA ASP A 931 -7.28 -26.02 7.29
C ASP A 931 -8.65 -26.16 6.63
N GLY A 932 -9.72 -26.21 7.44
CA GLY A 932 -11.10 -26.28 6.94
C GLY A 932 -11.63 -24.97 6.35
N LEU A 933 -10.88 -23.86 6.47
CA LEU A 933 -11.26 -22.54 5.98
C LEU A 933 -10.40 -22.04 4.81
N VAL A 934 -9.18 -22.57 4.63
CA VAL A 934 -8.22 -22.14 3.61
C VAL A 934 -7.73 -23.35 2.82
N PRO A 935 -8.28 -23.63 1.63
CA PRO A 935 -7.86 -24.76 0.80
C PRO A 935 -6.37 -24.65 0.43
N GLY A 936 -5.58 -25.66 0.80
CA GLY A 936 -4.13 -25.70 0.56
C GLY A 936 -3.25 -25.29 1.75
N GLU A 937 -3.85 -24.90 2.88
CA GLU A 937 -3.13 -24.65 4.13
C GLU A 937 -3.20 -25.84 5.11
N PHE A 938 -2.17 -25.99 5.92
CA PHE A 938 -2.02 -27.04 6.94
C PHE A 938 -1.71 -26.44 8.31
N ARG A 939 -2.20 -27.12 9.36
CA ARG A 939 -1.99 -26.75 10.77
C ARG A 939 -1.51 -27.92 11.60
N ALA A 940 -0.59 -27.65 12.53
CA ALA A 940 -0.17 -28.60 13.55
C ALA A 940 0.10 -27.87 14.87
N THR A 941 -0.14 -28.50 16.02
CA THR A 941 -0.02 -27.85 17.33
C THR A 941 0.89 -28.65 18.25
N TRP A 942 1.85 -27.97 18.90
CA TRP A 942 2.79 -28.59 19.84
C TRP A 942 2.60 -28.07 21.27
N ASN A 943 2.24 -28.98 22.17
CA ASN A 943 2.02 -28.72 23.60
C ASN A 943 3.28 -28.96 24.46
N ALA A 944 4.47 -28.72 23.89
CA ALA A 944 5.77 -28.95 24.52
C ALA A 944 6.06 -30.41 24.95
N ARG A 945 5.33 -31.41 24.46
CA ARG A 945 5.63 -32.83 24.76
C ARG A 945 6.57 -33.46 23.75
N THR A 946 7.39 -34.42 24.16
CA THR A 946 8.20 -35.26 23.29
C THR A 946 7.35 -36.34 22.61
N ASP A 947 7.91 -37.12 21.69
CA ASP A 947 7.24 -38.33 21.14
C ASP A 947 7.01 -39.40 22.24
N GLN A 948 7.78 -39.37 23.34
CA GLN A 948 7.59 -40.25 24.51
C GLN A 948 6.56 -39.70 25.52
N GLY A 949 5.94 -38.54 25.23
CA GLY A 949 4.90 -37.92 26.06
C GLY A 949 5.40 -37.06 27.23
N GLU A 950 6.70 -37.09 27.51
CA GLU A 950 7.36 -36.25 28.52
C GLU A 950 7.33 -34.77 28.14
N LEU A 951 7.45 -33.85 29.12
CA LEU A 951 7.59 -32.42 28.82
C LEU A 951 9.03 -32.08 28.44
N ALA A 952 9.19 -31.41 27.29
CA ALA A 952 10.46 -30.84 26.85
C ALA A 952 10.99 -29.78 27.85
N SER A 953 12.30 -29.56 27.83
CA SER A 953 12.99 -28.56 28.66
C SER A 953 12.77 -27.13 28.14
N SER A 954 12.94 -26.11 29.00
CA SER A 954 13.06 -24.74 28.51
C SER A 954 14.24 -24.62 27.53
N GLY A 955 14.08 -23.85 26.45
CA GLY A 955 15.13 -23.65 25.47
C GLY A 955 14.63 -23.29 24.08
N ILE A 956 15.58 -23.26 23.13
CA ILE A 956 15.32 -23.04 21.71
C ILE A 956 15.17 -24.39 21.01
N TYR A 957 14.18 -24.47 20.14
CA TYR A 957 13.89 -25.61 19.27
C TYR A 957 13.73 -25.13 17.83
N PHE A 958 13.83 -26.03 16.86
CA PHE A 958 13.57 -25.75 15.45
C PHE A 958 12.47 -26.69 14.94
N ALA A 959 11.32 -26.13 14.57
CA ALA A 959 10.29 -26.84 13.84
C ALA A 959 10.64 -26.84 12.35
N LYS A 960 10.78 -28.00 11.73
CA LYS A 960 11.09 -28.18 10.31
C LYS A 960 9.90 -28.81 9.60
N VAL A 961 9.59 -28.35 8.39
CA VAL A 961 8.55 -28.91 7.53
C VAL A 961 9.11 -29.14 6.12
N ASP A 962 8.73 -30.26 5.50
CA ASP A 962 9.16 -30.67 4.16
C ASP A 962 7.91 -31.05 3.34
N VAL A 963 7.58 -30.30 2.28
CA VAL A 963 6.35 -30.46 1.48
C VAL A 963 6.63 -30.21 0.00
N LEU A 964 6.21 -31.14 -0.86
CA LEU A 964 6.27 -31.04 -2.33
C LEU A 964 7.64 -30.56 -2.86
N GLY A 965 8.72 -31.05 -2.25
CA GLY A 965 10.10 -30.74 -2.64
C GLY A 965 10.67 -29.43 -2.07
N GLN A 966 9.90 -28.66 -1.28
CA GLN A 966 10.41 -27.51 -0.54
C GLN A 966 10.55 -27.81 0.97
N THR A 967 11.46 -27.08 1.61
CA THR A 967 11.82 -27.23 3.03
C THR A 967 11.73 -25.86 3.71
N GLN A 968 11.18 -25.82 4.93
CA GLN A 968 11.30 -24.68 5.83
C GLN A 968 11.68 -25.05 7.26
N SER A 969 12.17 -24.06 7.99
CA SER A 969 12.38 -24.15 9.43
C SER A 969 11.94 -22.90 10.18
N PHE A 970 11.39 -23.07 11.38
CA PHE A 970 10.90 -22.01 12.25
C PHE A 970 11.50 -22.18 13.66
N ARG A 971 12.10 -21.11 14.19
CA ARG A 971 12.72 -21.11 15.52
C ARG A 971 11.66 -20.95 16.61
N VAL A 972 11.56 -21.92 17.50
CA VAL A 972 10.60 -21.98 18.61
C VAL A 972 11.33 -21.73 19.92
N VAL A 973 10.74 -20.93 20.81
CA VAL A 973 11.25 -20.66 22.16
C VAL A 973 10.24 -21.21 23.18
N LEU A 974 10.65 -22.21 23.96
CA LEU A 974 9.84 -22.82 25.01
C LEU A 974 10.32 -22.32 26.38
N LEU A 975 9.40 -21.76 27.15
CA LEU A 975 9.62 -21.30 28.52
C LEU A 975 8.81 -22.17 29.50
N ARG A 976 9.47 -23.04 30.26
CA ARG A 976 8.84 -23.86 31.32
C ARG A 976 8.80 -23.12 32.66
#